data_AF-A0A2P4SYA5-F1
#
_entry.id   AF-A0A2P4SYA5-F1
#
_cell.length_a   1.000
_cell.length_b   1.000
_cell.length_c   1.000
_cell.angle_alpha   90.00
_cell.angle_beta   90.00
_cell.angle_gamma   90.00
#
_symmetry.space_group_name_H-M   'P 1'
#
loop_
_entity.id
_entity.type
_entity.pdbx_description
1 polymer ?
#
loop_
_entity_poly.entity_id
_entity_poly.type
_entity_poly.pdbx_seq_one_letter_code
_entity_poly.pdbx_strand_id
1 'polypeptide(L)'
;MLVSCQVVTAHAVRVPVTGSLSANITGFLPIHCIYQLLRSRSFTKHKVSIKPITDSERGYFQLWNEAQWHGFFFSQDWIYRQLCETTTPLHPQLLPLIDVYINSILTPASKSNPEATNQPVTEQEILNVFQGLTGGENTRPAQRYSITTQLLVLYYVLSYEEALLANTKILAAMQRKPKSYSSALMDQIPIKYLIRQAQGLQQELGGLHSALLRLLATNYPHLCIVEDWICEEQITGTDALLRRMLLTTIAKNHSPKQLQEAFSMLPGNHTQLMQILEHLTLLSAGELIPYAEVLTSNMNCLLNAGVPRRILQTVNKLWMVLNTVMPRRLWVMTVNALQPSVKIVRQQKYTQNDLMIDPLIVLRCDQRVHRSPPLMDITLHMLNGYLLASKAYLNAHLKETAEQDIRPSQNNAMGPETPEVTREELKNALLAAQDSAAVQILLEICLPTEEEKAQSSSTYSLLRSVQSTTSPKSSDVEEEEDSLLCNLREVQCLICCLLHQMYIADPNIVKLVHFQGYPCELLALTVAGIPSMHICLDFIPELIAQPELEKQIFAIQLLSFLCIQYALPKSLSVARLAINVMGTLLTVLTQSKRYAFFMPTLPCLVSFCQAFPPLYEDIMSLLIQIGQVCASDVATQTRDFDPIITRLQQLKERPNEVSGLCKDSPYKSCSREITSVDPDVQLCQCVESTIIEIINMSVSGV
;
A
#
# COMPACT_ATOMS: atom_id res chain seq x y z
N MET A 1 -48.17 -27.71 37.34
CA MET A 1 -48.25 -27.53 35.87
C MET A 1 -46.85 -27.63 35.30
N LEU A 2 -46.52 -28.72 34.62
CA LEU A 2 -45.24 -28.84 33.89
C LEU A 2 -45.35 -28.02 32.61
N VAL A 3 -44.90 -26.76 32.63
CA VAL A 3 -44.79 -25.97 31.41
C VAL A 3 -43.68 -26.58 30.57
N SER A 4 -44.04 -27.29 29.50
CA SER A 4 -43.04 -27.91 28.63
C SER A 4 -42.26 -26.83 27.87
N CYS A 5 -40.97 -27.08 27.59
CA CYS A 5 -40.11 -26.15 26.85
C CYS A 5 -40.69 -25.75 25.48
N GLN A 6 -41.56 -26.59 24.89
CA GLN A 6 -42.28 -26.32 23.66
C GLN A 6 -43.34 -25.21 23.80
N VAL A 7 -44.03 -25.15 24.94
CA VAL A 7 -45.02 -24.08 25.21
C VAL A 7 -44.32 -22.75 25.49
N VAL A 8 -43.21 -22.77 26.23
CA VAL A 8 -42.39 -21.57 26.51
C VAL A 8 -41.81 -20.98 25.23
N THR A 9 -41.25 -21.82 24.35
CA THR A 9 -40.71 -21.37 23.05
C THR A 9 -41.81 -20.81 22.15
N ALA A 10 -43.00 -21.44 22.10
CA ALA A 10 -44.13 -20.94 21.32
C ALA A 10 -44.66 -19.58 21.82
N HIS A 11 -44.59 -19.32 23.13
CA HIS A 11 -45.01 -18.04 23.70
C HIS A 11 -43.95 -16.94 23.52
N ALA A 12 -42.66 -17.28 23.64
CA ALA A 12 -41.55 -16.36 23.43
C ALA A 12 -41.51 -15.81 21.99
N VAL A 13 -41.96 -16.60 21.01
CA VAL A 13 -42.12 -16.20 19.60
C VAL A 13 -43.22 -15.15 19.38
N ARG A 14 -44.09 -14.88 20.37
CA ARG A 14 -45.15 -13.87 20.23
C ARG A 14 -44.86 -12.60 21.00
N VAL A 15 -43.70 -12.50 21.63
CA VAL A 15 -43.34 -11.35 22.46
C VAL A 15 -42.92 -10.20 21.54
N PRO A 16 -43.56 -9.01 21.63
CA PRO A 16 -43.17 -7.86 20.84
C PRO A 16 -41.75 -7.41 21.19
N VAL A 17 -41.10 -6.71 20.26
CA VAL A 17 -39.82 -6.06 20.52
C VAL A 17 -40.00 -4.97 21.58
N THR A 18 -38.96 -4.74 22.37
CA THR A 18 -38.94 -3.63 23.33
C THR A 18 -38.54 -2.37 22.58
N GLY A 19 -39.46 -1.40 22.50
CA GLY A 19 -39.18 -0.09 21.92
C GLY A 19 -38.21 0.73 22.78
N SER A 20 -37.32 1.48 22.13
CA SER A 20 -36.30 2.33 22.79
C SER A 20 -35.49 1.60 23.89
N LEU A 21 -35.04 0.38 23.59
CA LEU A 21 -34.31 -0.43 24.55
C LEU A 21 -33.00 0.26 24.98
N SER A 22 -32.86 0.52 26.27
CA SER A 22 -31.65 1.04 26.91
C SER A 22 -31.28 0.27 28.17
N ALA A 23 -30.04 0.41 28.64
CA ALA A 23 -29.57 -0.19 29.90
C ALA A 23 -30.28 0.35 31.16
N ASN A 24 -31.02 1.46 31.03
CA ASN A 24 -31.72 2.10 32.14
C ASN A 24 -33.08 1.45 32.44
N ILE A 25 -33.59 0.58 31.57
CA ILE A 25 -34.88 -0.08 31.76
C ILE A 25 -34.73 -1.21 32.78
N THR A 26 -35.48 -1.14 33.87
CA THR A 26 -35.44 -2.13 34.95
C THR A 26 -36.36 -3.31 34.66
N GLY A 27 -35.91 -4.54 34.99
CA GLY A 27 -36.70 -5.76 34.89
C GLY A 27 -36.21 -6.76 33.84
N PHE A 28 -36.81 -7.95 33.83
CA PHE A 28 -36.49 -9.00 32.85
C PHE A 28 -37.18 -8.73 31.51
N LEU A 29 -36.42 -8.09 30.62
CA LEU A 29 -36.87 -7.78 29.26
C LEU A 29 -36.95 -9.04 28.37
N PRO A 30 -37.75 -9.02 27.30
CA PRO A 30 -37.83 -10.07 26.27
C PRO A 30 -36.47 -10.58 25.78
N ILE A 31 -35.46 -9.70 25.69
CA ILE A 31 -34.09 -10.04 25.31
C ILE A 31 -33.48 -11.15 26.18
N HIS A 32 -33.73 -11.14 27.49
CA HIS A 32 -33.19 -12.17 28.39
C HIS A 32 -33.78 -13.55 28.10
N CYS A 33 -35.07 -13.59 27.80
CA CYS A 33 -35.76 -14.82 27.41
C CYS A 33 -35.25 -15.33 26.05
N ILE A 34 -35.20 -14.47 25.04
CA ILE A 34 -34.74 -14.82 23.70
C ILE A 34 -33.26 -15.27 23.72
N TYR A 35 -32.39 -14.57 24.45
CA TYR A 35 -31.00 -14.96 24.65
C TYR A 35 -30.89 -16.38 25.23
N GLN A 36 -31.61 -16.66 26.32
CA GLN A 36 -31.55 -17.97 26.97
C GLN A 36 -32.08 -19.08 26.06
N LEU A 37 -33.14 -18.81 25.29
CA LEU A 37 -33.73 -19.77 24.37
C LEU A 37 -32.84 -20.06 23.15
N LEU A 38 -32.12 -19.05 22.64
CA LEU A 38 -31.12 -19.23 21.59
C LEU A 38 -29.90 -20.01 22.13
N ARG A 39 -29.48 -19.71 23.36
CA ARG A 39 -28.36 -20.39 24.03
C ARG A 39 -28.66 -21.87 24.30
N SER A 40 -29.88 -22.20 24.72
CA SER A 40 -30.31 -23.58 24.95
C SER A 40 -30.65 -24.36 23.66
N ARG A 41 -30.59 -23.68 22.50
CA ARG A 41 -31.00 -24.19 21.18
C ARG A 41 -32.47 -24.66 21.15
N SER A 42 -33.32 -24.06 21.98
CA SER A 42 -34.70 -24.54 22.19
C SER A 42 -35.60 -24.29 20.97
N PHE A 43 -35.37 -23.20 20.22
CA PHE A 43 -36.10 -22.93 18.98
C PHE A 43 -35.89 -24.02 17.92
N THR A 44 -34.66 -24.49 17.79
CA THR A 44 -34.31 -25.55 16.84
C THR A 44 -34.79 -26.93 17.29
N LYS A 45 -34.68 -27.23 18.59
CA LYS A 45 -35.07 -28.54 19.16
C LYS A 45 -36.57 -28.79 19.12
N HIS A 46 -37.40 -27.75 19.23
CA HIS A 46 -38.86 -27.90 19.37
C HIS A 46 -39.68 -27.52 18.12
N LYS A 47 -39.04 -27.20 16.98
CA LYS A 47 -39.66 -26.89 15.67
C LYS A 47 -40.97 -26.09 15.77
N VAL A 48 -40.92 -24.93 16.43
CA VAL A 48 -42.13 -24.13 16.70
C VAL A 48 -42.66 -23.52 15.40
N SER A 49 -43.90 -23.89 15.03
CA SER A 49 -44.65 -23.31 13.91
C SER A 49 -45.14 -21.90 14.26
N ILE A 50 -44.95 -20.94 13.36
CA ILE A 50 -45.42 -19.56 13.50
C ILE A 50 -46.58 -19.37 12.55
N LYS A 51 -47.76 -19.06 13.09
CA LYS A 51 -48.79 -18.41 12.29
C LYS A 51 -48.43 -16.92 12.23
N PRO A 52 -48.30 -16.31 11.04
CA PRO A 52 -48.08 -14.89 10.94
C PRO A 52 -49.29 -14.16 11.55
N ILE A 53 -49.01 -13.16 12.39
CA ILE A 53 -50.00 -12.15 12.76
C ILE A 53 -50.21 -11.30 11.51
N THR A 54 -51.46 -11.24 11.10
CA THR A 54 -51.99 -10.40 10.03
C THR A 54 -51.46 -8.97 10.14
N ASP A 55 -50.95 -8.44 9.03
CA ASP A 55 -51.44 -7.18 8.50
C ASP A 55 -51.36 -7.20 6.97
N SER A 56 -52.41 -6.65 6.37
CA SER A 56 -52.77 -6.68 4.96
C SER A 56 -51.66 -6.14 4.06
N GLU A 57 -50.94 -7.04 3.37
CA GLU A 57 -50.38 -6.88 2.02
C GLU A 57 -49.39 -8.02 1.75
N ARG A 58 -49.89 -9.16 1.27
CA ARG A 58 -49.04 -10.19 0.65
C ARG A 58 -49.83 -11.09 -0.30
N GLY A 59 -50.44 -10.50 -1.32
CA GLY A 59 -50.70 -11.26 -2.55
C GLY A 59 -49.36 -11.40 -3.25
N TYR A 60 -48.72 -12.58 -3.21
CA TYR A 60 -47.77 -13.10 -4.22
C TYR A 60 -47.01 -14.39 -3.81
N PHE A 61 -47.29 -15.04 -2.68
CA PHE A 61 -46.65 -16.31 -2.35
C PHE A 61 -47.67 -17.41 -2.03
N GLN A 62 -48.31 -17.93 -3.08
CA GLN A 62 -48.93 -19.25 -3.07
C GLN A 62 -48.02 -20.19 -3.86
N LEU A 63 -47.42 -21.17 -3.17
CA LEU A 63 -46.91 -22.48 -3.66
C LEU A 63 -45.62 -22.96 -2.96
N TRP A 64 -45.56 -23.01 -1.62
CA TRP A 64 -44.54 -23.83 -0.94
C TRP A 64 -45.14 -24.48 0.32
N ASN A 65 -44.97 -25.80 0.47
CA ASN A 65 -45.49 -26.63 1.57
C ASN A 65 -45.13 -26.06 2.97
N GLU A 66 -46.16 -25.68 3.73
CA GLU A 66 -46.09 -24.98 5.01
C GLU A 66 -46.14 -25.96 6.20
N ALA A 67 -45.03 -26.12 6.93
CA ALA A 67 -45.05 -26.57 8.33
C ALA A 67 -43.71 -26.37 9.07
N GLN A 68 -42.58 -26.25 8.35
CA GLN A 68 -41.24 -26.37 8.94
C GLN A 68 -40.42 -25.07 8.94
N TRP A 69 -40.84 -24.06 8.16
CA TRP A 69 -40.07 -22.84 7.89
C TRP A 69 -40.31 -21.70 8.87
N HIS A 70 -41.46 -21.71 9.54
CA HIS A 70 -41.94 -20.53 10.24
C HIS A 70 -41.08 -20.14 11.45
N GLY A 71 -40.61 -21.07 12.28
CA GLY A 71 -39.78 -20.80 13.47
C GLY A 71 -38.49 -20.02 13.19
N PHE A 72 -37.90 -20.23 12.01
CA PHE A 72 -36.62 -19.67 11.61
C PHE A 72 -36.74 -18.21 11.17
N PHE A 73 -37.78 -17.87 10.41
CA PHE A 73 -38.04 -16.49 9.94
C PHE A 73 -38.27 -15.51 11.09
N PHE A 74 -38.93 -15.91 12.17
CA PHE A 74 -39.14 -15.01 13.31
C PHE A 74 -37.87 -14.66 14.07
N SER A 75 -36.94 -15.60 14.22
CA SER A 75 -35.71 -15.30 14.95
C SER A 75 -34.91 -14.19 14.25
N GLN A 76 -34.90 -14.18 12.91
CA GLN A 76 -34.33 -13.11 12.11
C GLN A 76 -35.13 -11.80 12.25
N ASP A 77 -36.44 -11.85 11.99
CA ASP A 77 -37.32 -10.66 12.00
C ASP A 77 -37.34 -9.97 13.36
N TRP A 78 -37.37 -10.74 14.45
CA TRP A 78 -37.40 -10.21 15.80
C TRP A 78 -36.06 -9.57 16.20
N ILE A 79 -34.93 -10.24 15.90
CA ILE A 79 -33.61 -9.69 16.20
C ILE A 79 -33.38 -8.42 15.40
N TYR A 80 -33.68 -8.41 14.10
CA TYR A 80 -33.54 -7.22 13.26
C TYR A 80 -34.39 -6.05 13.78
N ARG A 81 -35.67 -6.27 14.07
CA ARG A 81 -36.56 -5.24 14.64
C ARG A 81 -36.07 -4.78 16.02
N GLN A 82 -35.59 -5.68 16.86
CA GLN A 82 -35.09 -5.34 18.18
C GLN A 82 -33.82 -4.47 18.10
N LEU A 83 -32.92 -4.73 17.14
CA LEU A 83 -31.73 -3.91 16.89
C LEU A 83 -32.09 -2.49 16.41
N CYS A 84 -33.14 -2.37 15.58
CA CYS A 84 -33.65 -1.09 15.09
C CYS A 84 -34.27 -0.22 16.19
N GLU A 85 -34.79 -0.82 17.24
CA GLU A 85 -35.45 -0.16 18.38
C GLU A 85 -34.49 0.10 19.57
N THR A 86 -33.18 -0.07 19.40
CA THR A 86 -32.18 0.16 20.48
C THR A 86 -31.71 1.60 20.56
N THR A 87 -31.58 2.10 21.80
CA THR A 87 -31.08 3.44 22.11
C THR A 87 -29.90 3.38 23.09
N THR A 88 -29.16 4.47 23.23
CA THR A 88 -28.11 4.57 24.27
C THR A 88 -28.72 4.85 25.64
N PRO A 89 -28.09 4.41 26.75
CA PRO A 89 -26.90 3.54 26.84
C PRO A 89 -27.19 2.08 26.44
N LEU A 90 -26.18 1.39 25.89
CA LEU A 90 -26.34 0.05 25.32
C LEU A 90 -26.63 -1.01 26.39
N HIS A 91 -27.68 -1.81 26.18
CA HIS A 91 -28.02 -2.92 27.08
C HIS A 91 -26.96 -4.05 27.04
N PRO A 92 -26.44 -4.53 28.18
CA PRO A 92 -25.29 -5.44 28.24
C PRO A 92 -25.52 -6.80 27.57
N GLN A 93 -26.78 -7.25 27.49
CA GLN A 93 -27.15 -8.52 26.88
C GLN A 93 -27.19 -8.49 25.33
N LEU A 94 -27.03 -7.33 24.69
CA LEU A 94 -27.14 -7.21 23.22
C LEU A 94 -26.00 -7.89 22.46
N LEU A 95 -24.74 -7.67 22.84
CA LEU A 95 -23.60 -8.31 22.15
C LEU A 95 -23.63 -9.85 22.32
N PRO A 96 -23.83 -10.40 23.54
CA PRO A 96 -23.95 -11.84 23.70
C PRO A 96 -25.15 -12.44 22.96
N LEU A 97 -26.26 -11.68 22.81
CA LEU A 97 -27.40 -12.10 22.02
C LEU A 97 -27.04 -12.25 20.54
N ILE A 98 -26.32 -11.27 19.97
CA ILE A 98 -25.83 -11.30 18.60
C ILE A 98 -24.90 -12.51 18.40
N ASP A 99 -23.94 -12.73 19.31
CA ASP A 99 -22.97 -13.83 19.22
C ASP A 99 -23.66 -15.21 19.26
N VAL A 100 -24.64 -15.39 20.17
CA VAL A 100 -25.38 -16.66 20.26
C VAL A 100 -26.27 -16.88 19.03
N TYR A 101 -26.83 -15.80 18.47
CA TYR A 101 -27.60 -15.84 17.23
C TYR A 101 -26.71 -16.24 16.04
N ILE A 102 -25.54 -15.62 15.86
CA ILE A 102 -24.56 -15.99 14.82
C ILE A 102 -24.17 -17.48 14.94
N ASN A 103 -23.83 -17.92 16.14
CA ASN A 103 -23.52 -19.32 16.39
C ASN A 103 -24.70 -20.25 16.05
N SER A 104 -25.95 -19.78 16.18
CA SER A 104 -27.16 -20.54 15.82
C SER A 104 -27.39 -20.68 14.32
N ILE A 105 -26.78 -19.82 13.51
CA ILE A 105 -26.79 -19.92 12.05
C ILE A 105 -25.75 -20.95 11.60
N LEU A 106 -24.57 -20.97 12.24
CA LEU A 106 -23.41 -21.72 11.78
C LEU A 106 -23.30 -23.14 12.35
N THR A 107 -23.87 -23.41 13.53
CA THR A 107 -23.81 -24.75 14.15
C THR A 107 -25.19 -25.42 14.16
N PRO A 108 -25.31 -26.66 13.66
CA PRO A 108 -26.59 -27.35 13.61
C PRO A 108 -26.95 -27.84 15.03
N ALA A 109 -28.22 -27.73 15.43
CA ALA A 109 -28.63 -28.11 16.78
C ALA A 109 -28.62 -29.63 17.05
N SER A 110 -28.50 -30.47 16.01
CA SER A 110 -28.37 -31.93 16.13
C SER A 110 -27.71 -32.53 14.88
N LYS A 111 -26.94 -33.62 15.07
CA LYS A 111 -26.34 -34.43 13.98
C LYS A 111 -27.39 -35.06 13.04
N SER A 112 -28.65 -35.14 13.48
CA SER A 112 -29.75 -35.78 12.74
C SER A 112 -30.50 -34.86 11.77
N ASN A 113 -30.38 -33.52 11.89
CA ASN A 113 -31.07 -32.56 11.01
C ASN A 113 -30.14 -31.36 10.70
N PRO A 114 -29.29 -31.44 9.66
CA PRO A 114 -28.38 -30.36 9.29
C PRO A 114 -29.09 -29.11 8.70
N GLU A 115 -30.38 -29.18 8.35
CA GLU A 115 -31.15 -28.06 7.78
C GLU A 115 -31.79 -27.13 8.81
N ALA A 116 -31.72 -27.46 10.11
CA ALA A 116 -32.39 -26.71 11.17
C ALA A 116 -31.52 -25.56 11.70
N THR A 117 -31.04 -24.67 10.82
CA THR A 117 -30.27 -23.48 11.22
C THR A 117 -31.10 -22.21 10.98
N ASN A 118 -30.85 -21.16 11.78
CA ASN A 118 -31.50 -19.87 11.56
C ASN A 118 -31.01 -19.23 10.25
N GLN A 119 -31.86 -18.42 9.62
CA GLN A 119 -31.45 -17.66 8.43
C GLN A 119 -30.68 -16.40 8.85
N PRO A 120 -29.62 -16.01 8.11
CA PRO A 120 -28.95 -14.73 8.29
C PRO A 120 -29.87 -13.58 7.86
N VAL A 121 -29.59 -12.37 8.37
CA VAL A 121 -30.29 -11.15 7.95
C VAL A 121 -30.04 -10.91 6.45
N THR A 122 -31.05 -10.46 5.71
CA THR A 122 -30.91 -10.27 4.26
C THR A 122 -30.06 -9.04 3.93
N GLU A 123 -29.37 -9.06 2.78
CA GLU A 123 -28.55 -7.92 2.33
C GLU A 123 -29.38 -6.63 2.16
N GLN A 124 -30.64 -6.75 1.73
CA GLN A 124 -31.54 -5.61 1.55
C GLN A 124 -31.92 -4.97 2.90
N GLU A 125 -32.17 -5.78 3.93
CA GLU A 125 -32.44 -5.30 5.29
C GLU A 125 -31.23 -4.58 5.88
N ILE A 126 -30.02 -5.07 5.61
CA ILE A 126 -28.76 -4.43 6.02
C ILE A 126 -28.60 -3.10 5.28
N LEU A 127 -28.78 -3.07 3.96
CA LEU A 127 -28.67 -1.84 3.17
C LEU A 127 -29.69 -0.78 3.58
N ASN A 128 -30.92 -1.16 3.92
CA ASN A 128 -31.95 -0.23 4.37
C ASN A 128 -31.54 0.55 5.63
N VAL A 129 -30.70 -0.04 6.50
CA VAL A 129 -30.17 0.62 7.71
C VAL A 129 -29.11 1.68 7.37
N PHE A 130 -28.39 1.49 6.26
CA PHE A 130 -27.32 2.40 5.81
C PHE A 130 -27.74 3.37 4.69
N GLN A 131 -28.94 3.19 4.11
CA GLN A 131 -29.54 4.13 3.14
C GLN A 131 -29.70 5.52 3.78
N GLY A 132 -28.90 6.48 3.33
CA GLY A 132 -28.83 7.85 3.84
C GLY A 132 -27.41 8.35 4.11
N LEU A 133 -26.44 7.45 4.31
CA LEU A 133 -25.01 7.79 4.43
C LEU A 133 -24.26 7.64 3.10
N THR A 134 -24.72 6.76 2.23
CA THR A 134 -24.20 6.56 0.89
C THR A 134 -24.88 7.54 -0.06
N GLY A 135 -24.17 8.61 -0.44
CA GLY A 135 -24.68 9.66 -1.31
C GLY A 135 -25.30 9.13 -2.60
N GLY A 136 -26.63 9.02 -2.60
CA GLY A 136 -27.51 8.81 -3.75
C GLY A 136 -28.45 10.01 -3.88
N GLU A 137 -28.81 10.31 -5.13
CA GLU A 137 -29.37 11.58 -5.60
C GLU A 137 -30.44 12.26 -4.73
N ASN A 138 -30.27 13.58 -4.57
CA ASN A 138 -31.31 14.61 -4.51
C ASN A 138 -32.59 14.26 -3.72
N THR A 139 -32.49 14.24 -2.39
CA THR A 139 -33.48 14.74 -1.43
C THR A 139 -32.88 14.42 -0.08
N ARG A 140 -32.79 15.37 0.86
CA ARG A 140 -32.31 15.07 2.23
C ARG A 140 -33.12 13.89 2.78
N PRO A 141 -32.60 12.65 2.89
CA PRO A 141 -33.36 11.61 3.55
C PRO A 141 -33.06 11.82 5.03
N ALA A 142 -34.08 12.15 5.82
CA ALA A 142 -33.96 12.07 7.27
C ALA A 142 -33.36 10.70 7.60
N GLN A 143 -32.22 10.68 8.29
CA GLN A 143 -31.52 9.47 8.71
C GLN A 143 -32.53 8.60 9.49
N ARG A 144 -33.08 7.57 8.85
CA ARG A 144 -34.24 6.82 9.37
C ARG A 144 -33.86 5.96 10.58
N TYR A 145 -32.60 5.58 10.68
CA TYR A 145 -32.06 4.73 11.74
C TYR A 145 -30.95 5.47 12.50
N SER A 146 -30.89 5.22 13.82
CA SER A 146 -29.88 5.80 14.70
C SER A 146 -28.49 5.22 14.46
N ILE A 147 -27.45 5.93 14.91
CA ILE A 147 -26.07 5.46 14.84
C ILE A 147 -25.85 4.16 15.64
N THR A 148 -26.58 3.97 16.74
CA THR A 148 -26.51 2.74 17.55
C THR A 148 -26.95 1.52 16.75
N THR A 149 -28.06 1.62 16.01
CA THR A 149 -28.53 0.55 15.13
C THR A 149 -27.52 0.24 14.04
N GLN A 150 -26.95 1.28 13.41
CA GLN A 150 -25.92 1.11 12.38
C GLN A 150 -24.67 0.38 12.90
N LEU A 151 -24.22 0.72 14.11
CA LEU A 151 -23.08 0.08 14.76
C LEU A 151 -23.36 -1.37 15.16
N LEU A 152 -24.56 -1.67 15.65
CA LEU A 152 -24.94 -3.03 16.02
C LEU A 152 -25.09 -3.95 14.81
N VAL A 153 -25.66 -3.44 13.71
CA VAL A 153 -25.75 -4.16 12.44
C VAL A 153 -24.35 -4.37 11.86
N LEU A 154 -23.47 -3.37 11.91
CA LEU A 154 -22.07 -3.53 11.52
C LEU A 154 -21.36 -4.62 12.35
N TYR A 155 -21.55 -4.61 13.68
CA TYR A 155 -20.98 -5.64 14.56
C TYR A 155 -21.49 -7.04 14.23
N TYR A 156 -22.78 -7.17 13.92
CA TYR A 156 -23.35 -8.44 13.46
C TYR A 156 -22.70 -8.91 12.16
N VAL A 157 -22.56 -8.04 11.15
CA VAL A 157 -21.96 -8.39 9.85
C VAL A 157 -20.50 -8.83 10.02
N LEU A 158 -19.69 -8.05 10.74
CA LEU A 158 -18.27 -8.36 10.96
C LEU A 158 -18.07 -9.63 11.80
N SER A 159 -18.87 -9.81 12.85
CA SER A 159 -18.82 -11.02 13.68
C SER A 159 -19.30 -12.25 12.90
N TYR A 160 -20.24 -12.09 11.97
CA TYR A 160 -20.71 -13.16 11.10
C TYR A 160 -19.60 -13.61 10.13
N GLU A 161 -18.86 -12.68 9.52
CA GLU A 161 -17.70 -12.98 8.68
C GLU A 161 -16.59 -13.70 9.46
N GLU A 162 -16.23 -13.21 10.66
CA GLU A 162 -15.24 -13.86 11.53
C GLU A 162 -15.67 -15.29 11.90
N ALA A 163 -16.94 -15.47 12.25
CA ALA A 163 -17.46 -16.77 12.65
C ALA A 163 -17.59 -17.75 11.46
N LEU A 164 -17.86 -17.26 10.24
CA LEU A 164 -17.81 -18.07 9.02
C LEU A 164 -16.40 -18.64 8.79
N LEU A 165 -15.38 -17.79 8.88
CA LEU A 165 -13.98 -18.18 8.71
C LEU A 165 -13.47 -19.09 9.83
N ALA A 166 -13.97 -18.92 11.06
CA ALA A 166 -13.57 -19.75 12.20
C ALA A 166 -14.18 -21.17 12.15
N ASN A 167 -15.39 -21.32 11.59
CA ASN A 167 -16.15 -22.56 11.61
C ASN A 167 -16.13 -23.34 10.28
N THR A 168 -15.21 -23.03 9.36
CA THR A 168 -15.13 -23.65 8.02
C THR A 168 -15.22 -25.19 8.06
N LYS A 169 -14.54 -25.82 9.01
CA LYS A 169 -14.56 -27.29 9.26
C LYS A 169 -15.96 -27.86 9.49
N ILE A 170 -16.79 -27.15 10.26
CA ILE A 170 -18.15 -27.59 10.60
C ILE A 170 -19.08 -27.35 9.41
N LEU A 171 -18.86 -26.26 8.67
CA LEU A 171 -19.65 -25.88 7.49
C LEU A 171 -19.40 -26.80 6.29
N ALA A 172 -18.20 -27.38 6.16
CA ALA A 172 -17.89 -28.34 5.10
C ALA A 172 -18.70 -29.65 5.20
N ALA A 173 -19.09 -30.05 6.43
CA ALA A 173 -19.96 -31.19 6.66
C ALA A 173 -21.46 -30.89 6.42
N MET A 174 -21.84 -29.62 6.21
CA MET A 174 -23.22 -29.23 5.91
C MET A 174 -23.53 -29.31 4.42
N GLN A 175 -24.71 -29.83 4.06
CA GLN A 175 -25.16 -29.84 2.66
C GLN A 175 -25.55 -28.45 2.13
N ARG A 176 -25.96 -27.53 3.01
CA ARG A 176 -26.28 -26.14 2.66
C ARG A 176 -25.32 -25.19 3.36
N LYS A 177 -24.30 -24.72 2.64
CA LYS A 177 -23.34 -23.76 3.17
C LYS A 177 -24.01 -22.39 3.37
N PRO A 178 -23.91 -21.76 4.55
CA PRO A 178 -24.27 -20.36 4.70
C PRO A 178 -23.41 -19.53 3.73
N LYS A 179 -24.04 -18.58 3.04
CA LYS A 179 -23.35 -17.73 2.07
C LYS A 179 -22.69 -16.57 2.81
N SER A 180 -21.43 -16.30 2.49
CA SER A 180 -20.81 -15.02 2.85
C SER A 180 -21.55 -13.88 2.17
N TYR A 181 -21.53 -12.70 2.79
CA TYR A 181 -22.12 -11.51 2.20
C TYR A 181 -21.35 -11.09 0.93
N SER A 182 -22.05 -10.50 -0.03
CA SER A 182 -21.41 -10.04 -1.25
C SER A 182 -20.40 -8.92 -0.97
N SER A 183 -19.29 -8.90 -1.71
CA SER A 183 -18.30 -7.82 -1.64
C SER A 183 -18.90 -6.45 -1.99
N ALA A 184 -19.95 -6.43 -2.82
CA ALA A 184 -20.72 -5.25 -3.18
C ALA A 184 -21.50 -4.65 -1.99
N LEU A 185 -21.95 -5.47 -1.04
CA LEU A 185 -22.56 -4.99 0.20
C LEU A 185 -21.52 -4.32 1.09
N MET A 186 -20.39 -4.99 1.31
CA MET A 186 -19.32 -4.51 2.19
C MET A 186 -18.65 -3.22 1.68
N ASP A 187 -18.70 -2.96 0.38
CA ASP A 187 -18.21 -1.72 -0.23
C ASP A 187 -19.13 -0.51 0.03
N GLN A 188 -20.44 -0.76 0.20
CA GLN A 188 -21.41 0.30 0.45
C GLN A 188 -21.43 0.73 1.93
N ILE A 189 -21.00 -0.13 2.85
CA ILE A 189 -21.04 0.16 4.29
C ILE A 189 -19.81 1.03 4.65
N PRO A 190 -20.00 2.26 5.16
CA PRO A 190 -18.90 3.15 5.52
C PRO A 190 -18.31 2.76 6.89
N ILE A 191 -17.60 1.63 6.95
CA ILE A 191 -17.10 1.02 8.19
C ILE A 191 -16.27 2.04 9.01
N LYS A 192 -15.30 2.71 8.39
CA LYS A 192 -14.39 3.65 9.07
C LYS A 192 -15.13 4.82 9.70
N TYR A 193 -16.09 5.42 8.98
CA TYR A 193 -16.95 6.47 9.50
C TYR A 193 -17.73 6.04 10.75
N LEU A 194 -18.35 4.85 10.71
CA LEU A 194 -19.12 4.34 11.84
C LEU A 194 -18.22 4.13 13.07
N ILE A 195 -17.03 3.56 12.88
CA ILE A 195 -16.07 3.36 13.96
C ILE A 195 -15.64 4.69 14.60
N ARG A 196 -15.43 5.74 13.78
CA ARG A 196 -15.12 7.09 14.28
C ARG A 196 -16.26 7.69 15.09
N GLN A 197 -17.50 7.50 14.65
CA GLN A 197 -18.66 7.94 15.42
C GLN A 197 -18.79 7.17 16.75
N ALA A 198 -18.48 5.88 16.75
CA ALA A 198 -18.42 5.09 17.98
C ALA A 198 -17.31 5.57 18.93
N GLN A 199 -16.16 5.99 18.40
CA GLN A 199 -15.06 6.56 19.19
C GLN A 199 -15.47 7.87 19.88
N GLY A 200 -16.27 8.71 19.22
CA GLY A 200 -16.83 9.92 19.84
C GLY A 200 -17.82 9.66 20.98
N LEU A 201 -18.38 8.44 21.05
CA LEU A 201 -19.42 8.03 22.01
C LEU A 201 -18.93 6.98 23.03
N GLN A 202 -17.62 6.99 23.36
CA GLN A 202 -16.98 6.00 24.22
C GLN A 202 -17.65 5.77 25.58
N GLN A 203 -18.25 6.80 26.19
CA GLN A 203 -18.90 6.67 27.50
C GLN A 203 -20.16 5.77 27.48
N GLU A 204 -20.87 5.70 26.36
CA GLU A 204 -22.14 4.97 26.23
C GLU A 204 -21.99 3.65 25.44
N LEU A 205 -20.97 3.56 24.58
CA LEU A 205 -20.77 2.45 23.62
C LEU A 205 -19.42 1.74 23.78
N GLY A 206 -18.70 1.94 24.88
CA GLY A 206 -17.33 1.44 25.06
C GLY A 206 -17.13 -0.06 24.78
N GLY A 207 -18.04 -0.91 25.26
CA GLY A 207 -17.99 -2.36 24.99
C GLY A 207 -18.17 -2.73 23.51
N LEU A 208 -19.07 -2.05 22.82
CA LEU A 208 -19.32 -2.25 21.38
C LEU A 208 -18.16 -1.71 20.53
N HIS A 209 -17.63 -0.53 20.87
CA HIS A 209 -16.51 0.08 20.18
C HIS A 209 -15.24 -0.80 20.26
N SER A 210 -14.91 -1.31 21.44
CA SER A 210 -13.76 -2.21 21.62
C SER A 210 -13.90 -3.50 20.81
N ALA A 211 -15.08 -4.12 20.82
CA ALA A 211 -15.35 -5.32 20.03
C ALA A 211 -15.27 -5.07 18.52
N LEU A 212 -15.81 -3.94 18.05
CA LEU A 212 -15.73 -3.53 16.65
C LEU A 212 -14.31 -3.21 16.20
N LEU A 213 -13.52 -2.51 17.03
CA LEU A 213 -12.13 -2.19 16.71
C LEU A 213 -11.27 -3.45 16.61
N ARG A 214 -11.49 -4.44 17.49
CA ARG A 214 -10.86 -5.75 17.41
C ARG A 214 -11.17 -6.43 16.08
N LEU A 215 -12.44 -6.49 15.69
CA LEU A 215 -12.88 -7.09 14.42
C LEU A 215 -12.29 -6.37 13.20
N LEU A 216 -12.19 -5.03 13.26
CA LEU A 216 -11.58 -4.24 12.20
C LEU A 216 -10.10 -4.55 12.06
N ALA A 217 -9.35 -4.58 13.16
CA ALA A 217 -7.93 -4.87 13.16
C ALA A 217 -7.59 -6.28 12.64
N THR A 218 -8.46 -7.27 12.87
CA THR A 218 -8.26 -8.64 12.38
C THR A 218 -8.68 -8.81 10.92
N ASN A 219 -9.82 -8.26 10.51
CA ASN A 219 -10.41 -8.55 9.20
C ASN A 219 -10.05 -7.52 8.13
N TYR A 220 -9.81 -6.26 8.52
CA TYR A 220 -9.57 -5.14 7.62
C TYR A 220 -8.33 -4.32 8.04
N PRO A 221 -7.13 -4.93 8.09
CA PRO A 221 -5.91 -4.24 8.53
C PRO A 221 -5.56 -3.01 7.68
N HIS A 222 -5.95 -3.01 6.41
CA HIS A 222 -5.79 -1.87 5.49
C HIS A 222 -6.60 -0.63 5.88
N LEU A 223 -7.60 -0.74 6.77
CA LEU A 223 -8.34 0.41 7.31
C LEU A 223 -7.75 0.95 8.62
N CYS A 224 -6.80 0.22 9.21
CA CYS A 224 -6.14 0.53 10.47
C CYS A 224 -4.73 1.10 10.28
N ILE A 225 -4.44 1.68 9.12
CA ILE A 225 -3.16 2.37 8.86
C ILE A 225 -3.05 3.57 9.80
N VAL A 226 -1.96 3.66 10.56
CA VAL A 226 -1.80 4.67 11.63
C VAL A 226 -1.83 6.10 11.08
N GLU A 227 -1.18 6.33 9.94
CA GLU A 227 -1.11 7.64 9.28
C GLU A 227 -2.49 8.20 8.95
N ASP A 228 -3.44 7.34 8.56
CA ASP A 228 -4.80 7.78 8.26
C ASP A 228 -5.58 8.26 9.49
N TRP A 229 -5.25 7.75 10.68
CA TRP A 229 -5.97 8.06 11.92
C TRP A 229 -5.33 9.24 12.66
N ILE A 230 -4.01 9.43 12.53
CA ILE A 230 -3.28 10.52 13.20
C ILE A 230 -3.57 11.90 12.60
N CYS A 231 -3.90 11.98 11.31
CA CYS A 231 -4.19 13.26 10.63
C CYS A 231 -5.39 14.03 11.22
N GLU A 232 -6.17 13.42 12.10
CA GLU A 232 -7.35 14.02 12.72
C GLU A 232 -7.11 14.55 14.13
N GLU A 233 -5.94 14.27 14.71
CA GLU A 233 -5.60 14.76 16.04
C GLU A 233 -5.48 16.28 16.02
N GLN A 234 -6.17 16.94 16.96
CA GLN A 234 -6.16 18.39 17.05
C GLN A 234 -4.80 18.87 17.54
N ILE A 235 -4.00 19.45 16.65
CA ILE A 235 -2.67 19.96 16.99
C ILE A 235 -2.77 21.25 17.83
N THR A 236 -3.58 22.22 17.38
CA THR A 236 -3.69 23.56 18.01
C THR A 236 -5.14 24.08 18.13
N GLY A 237 -6.13 23.31 17.68
CA GLY A 237 -7.55 23.72 17.67
C GLY A 237 -7.91 24.81 16.63
N THR A 238 -6.97 25.23 15.79
CA THR A 238 -7.14 26.32 14.81
C THR A 238 -8.20 26.00 13.74
N ASP A 239 -8.27 24.76 13.27
CA ASP A 239 -9.23 24.37 12.21
C ASP A 239 -10.69 24.52 12.66
N ALA A 240 -11.00 24.16 13.90
CA ALA A 240 -12.33 24.34 14.47
C ALA A 240 -12.71 25.82 14.63
N LEU A 241 -11.72 26.68 14.95
CA LEU A 241 -11.90 28.12 15.02
C LEU A 241 -12.17 28.72 13.63
N LEU A 242 -11.32 28.40 12.64
CA LEU A 242 -11.49 28.86 11.26
C LEU A 242 -12.84 28.42 10.70
N ARG A 243 -13.24 27.18 10.96
CA ARG A 243 -14.57 26.68 10.61
C ARG A 243 -15.69 27.55 11.18
N ARG A 244 -15.62 27.88 12.48
CA ARG A 244 -16.63 28.73 13.14
C ARG A 244 -16.64 30.17 12.64
N MET A 245 -15.47 30.72 12.29
CA MET A 245 -15.34 32.11 11.83
C MET A 245 -15.73 32.30 10.36
N LEU A 246 -15.41 31.32 9.50
CA LEU A 246 -15.55 31.43 8.05
C LEU A 246 -16.82 30.76 7.52
N LEU A 247 -17.32 29.70 8.16
CA LEU A 247 -18.63 29.10 7.84
C LEU A 247 -19.75 29.80 8.63
N THR A 248 -19.97 31.08 8.35
CA THR A 248 -21.16 31.80 8.84
C THR A 248 -22.35 31.54 7.92
N THR A 249 -23.58 31.83 8.36
CA THR A 249 -24.81 31.72 7.56
C THR A 249 -24.80 32.55 6.26
N ILE A 250 -23.82 33.44 6.10
CA ILE A 250 -23.58 34.30 4.94
C ILE A 250 -22.63 33.63 3.93
N ALA A 251 -21.91 32.58 4.33
CA ALA A 251 -21.05 31.81 3.44
C ALA A 251 -21.89 31.16 2.33
N LYS A 252 -21.44 31.29 1.07
CA LYS A 252 -22.10 30.66 -0.08
C LYS A 252 -22.01 29.15 0.09
N ASN A 253 -23.16 28.50 0.28
CA ASN A 253 -23.24 27.04 0.17
C ASN A 253 -23.02 26.67 -1.30
N HIS A 254 -21.87 26.07 -1.58
CA HIS A 254 -21.60 25.52 -2.89
C HIS A 254 -22.35 24.20 -3.05
N SER A 255 -22.79 23.88 -4.27
CA SER A 255 -23.39 22.57 -4.57
C SER A 255 -22.41 21.72 -5.38
N PRO A 256 -22.53 20.38 -5.34
CA PRO A 256 -21.67 19.51 -6.16
C PRO A 256 -21.73 19.83 -7.65
N LYS A 257 -22.89 20.29 -8.15
CA LYS A 257 -23.08 20.72 -9.54
C LYS A 257 -22.23 21.95 -9.88
N GLN A 258 -22.18 22.94 -9.00
CA GLN A 258 -21.32 24.13 -9.17
C GLN A 258 -19.83 23.76 -9.18
N LEU A 259 -19.43 22.76 -8.38
CA LEU A 259 -18.06 22.26 -8.40
C LEU A 259 -17.74 21.58 -9.74
N GLN A 260 -18.66 20.76 -10.27
CA GLN A 260 -18.51 20.11 -11.58
C GLN A 260 -18.39 21.15 -12.72
N GLU A 261 -19.21 22.21 -12.68
CA GLU A 261 -19.13 23.32 -13.63
C GLU A 261 -17.77 24.04 -13.53
N ALA A 262 -17.26 24.27 -12.32
CA ALA A 262 -15.95 24.88 -12.12
C ALA A 262 -14.80 24.02 -12.66
N PHE A 263 -14.87 22.68 -12.50
CA PHE A 263 -13.90 21.75 -13.11
C PHE A 263 -13.96 21.74 -14.64
N SER A 264 -15.13 21.97 -15.25
CA SER A 264 -15.23 22.06 -16.71
C SER A 264 -14.53 23.31 -17.30
N MET A 265 -14.38 24.37 -16.49
CA MET A 265 -13.77 25.65 -16.88
C MET A 265 -12.25 25.74 -16.58
N LEU A 266 -11.64 24.65 -16.09
CA LEU A 266 -10.27 24.59 -15.60
C LEU A 266 -9.18 25.02 -16.61
N PRO A 267 -9.32 24.83 -17.94
CA PRO A 267 -8.35 25.35 -18.90
C PRO A 267 -8.27 26.89 -18.96
N GLY A 268 -9.24 27.61 -18.41
CA GLY A 268 -9.34 29.08 -18.53
C GLY A 268 -9.50 29.85 -17.21
N ASN A 269 -10.15 29.29 -16.17
CA ASN A 269 -10.41 30.00 -14.91
C ASN A 269 -10.11 29.13 -13.68
N HIS A 270 -9.00 29.44 -13.01
CA HIS A 270 -8.57 28.76 -11.77
C HIS A 270 -9.17 29.38 -10.50
N THR A 271 -9.61 30.65 -10.55
CA THR A 271 -10.00 31.42 -9.36
C THR A 271 -11.30 30.91 -8.76
N GLN A 272 -12.31 30.62 -9.59
CA GLN A 272 -13.60 30.11 -9.12
C GLN A 272 -13.44 28.72 -8.47
N LEU A 273 -12.65 27.85 -9.10
CA LEU A 273 -12.37 26.52 -8.56
C LEU A 273 -11.65 26.62 -7.21
N MET A 274 -10.61 27.46 -7.13
CA MET A 274 -9.86 27.66 -5.89
C MET A 274 -10.75 28.14 -4.74
N GLN A 275 -11.64 29.12 -4.98
CA GLN A 275 -12.55 29.63 -3.94
C GLN A 275 -13.49 28.55 -3.42
N ILE A 276 -14.02 27.70 -4.30
CA ILE A 276 -14.87 26.58 -3.90
C ILE A 276 -14.05 25.56 -3.09
N LEU A 277 -12.86 25.18 -3.57
CA LEU A 277 -12.00 24.21 -2.88
C LEU A 277 -11.58 24.71 -1.49
N GLU A 278 -11.20 25.99 -1.33
CA GLU A 278 -10.86 26.56 -0.02
C GLU A 278 -12.05 26.49 0.94
N HIS A 279 -13.26 26.81 0.48
CA HIS A 279 -14.46 26.66 1.29
C HIS A 279 -14.69 25.19 1.71
N LEU A 280 -14.50 24.24 0.80
CA LEU A 280 -14.66 22.81 1.10
C LEU A 280 -13.67 22.33 2.17
N THR A 281 -12.46 22.88 2.24
CA THR A 281 -11.47 22.47 3.27
C THR A 281 -11.90 22.77 4.71
N LEU A 282 -12.92 23.61 4.91
CA LEU A 282 -13.48 23.96 6.21
C LEU A 282 -14.61 23.03 6.66
N LEU A 283 -15.16 22.22 5.75
CA LEU A 283 -16.31 21.34 6.04
C LEU A 283 -15.90 20.14 6.91
N SER A 284 -16.88 19.53 7.58
CA SER A 284 -16.63 18.24 8.25
C SER A 284 -16.41 17.14 7.23
N ALA A 285 -15.66 16.09 7.61
CA ALA A 285 -15.44 14.94 6.75
C ALA A 285 -16.76 14.28 6.27
N GLY A 286 -17.82 14.31 7.10
CA GLY A 286 -19.14 13.81 6.72
C GLY A 286 -19.87 14.68 5.68
N GLU A 287 -19.70 16.01 5.73
CA GLU A 287 -20.28 16.94 4.75
C GLU A 287 -19.58 16.88 3.37
N LEU A 288 -18.36 16.33 3.31
CA LEU A 288 -17.59 16.20 2.09
C LEU A 288 -18.01 15.00 1.21
N ILE A 289 -18.70 14.01 1.77
CA ILE A 289 -19.16 12.80 1.05
C ILE A 289 -19.83 13.10 -0.31
N PRO A 290 -20.80 14.03 -0.43
CA PRO A 290 -21.46 14.31 -1.72
C PRO A 290 -20.52 14.94 -2.77
N TYR A 291 -19.37 15.50 -2.39
CA TYR A 291 -18.41 16.08 -3.31
C TYR A 291 -17.37 15.07 -3.82
N ALA A 292 -17.26 13.90 -3.20
CA ALA A 292 -16.24 12.91 -3.54
C ALA A 292 -16.30 12.45 -5.01
N GLU A 293 -17.50 12.27 -5.56
CA GLU A 293 -17.68 11.86 -6.96
C GLU A 293 -17.21 12.93 -7.95
N VAL A 294 -17.53 14.19 -7.67
CA VAL A 294 -17.08 15.31 -8.49
C VAL A 294 -15.57 15.52 -8.35
N LEU A 295 -15.00 15.37 -7.16
CA LEU A 295 -13.55 15.52 -6.95
C LEU A 295 -12.76 14.42 -7.67
N THR A 296 -13.19 13.17 -7.55
CA THR A 296 -12.46 12.02 -8.14
C THR A 296 -12.59 11.99 -9.66
N SER A 297 -13.79 12.14 -10.22
CA SER A 297 -14.02 12.08 -11.68
C SER A 297 -13.22 13.11 -12.48
N ASN A 298 -12.93 14.28 -11.88
CA ASN A 298 -12.19 15.35 -12.54
C ASN A 298 -10.69 15.34 -12.23
N MET A 299 -10.15 14.35 -11.52
CA MET A 299 -8.70 14.30 -11.18
C MET A 299 -7.81 14.26 -12.43
N ASN A 300 -8.24 13.63 -13.52
CA ASN A 300 -7.50 13.65 -14.79
C ASN A 300 -7.35 15.05 -15.39
N CYS A 301 -8.34 15.93 -15.17
CA CYS A 301 -8.28 17.30 -15.67
C CYS A 301 -7.20 18.13 -14.95
N LEU A 302 -6.84 17.74 -13.72
CA LEU A 302 -5.80 18.38 -12.93
C LEU A 302 -4.38 18.08 -13.45
N LEU A 303 -4.22 17.05 -14.31
CA LEU A 303 -2.96 16.66 -14.94
C LEU A 303 -2.63 17.49 -16.20
N ASN A 304 -3.49 18.45 -16.57
CA ASN A 304 -3.26 19.30 -17.74
C ASN A 304 -2.23 20.39 -17.43
N ALA A 305 -1.50 20.85 -18.45
CA ALA A 305 -0.51 21.91 -18.29
C ALA A 305 -1.18 23.23 -17.84
N GLY A 306 -0.55 23.93 -16.89
CA GLY A 306 -0.98 25.26 -16.42
C GLY A 306 -1.79 25.29 -15.12
N VAL A 307 -2.04 24.14 -14.49
CA VAL A 307 -2.76 24.07 -13.20
C VAL A 307 -1.87 24.55 -12.03
N PRO A 308 -2.30 25.52 -11.22
CA PRO A 308 -1.58 25.97 -10.04
C PRO A 308 -1.35 24.87 -8.99
N ARG A 309 -0.13 24.82 -8.42
CA ARG A 309 0.24 23.88 -7.34
C ARG A 309 -0.70 23.92 -6.14
N ARG A 310 -1.23 25.10 -5.79
CA ARG A 310 -2.16 25.29 -4.67
C ARG A 310 -3.45 24.46 -4.84
N ILE A 311 -3.98 24.36 -6.07
CA ILE A 311 -5.18 23.56 -6.35
C ILE A 311 -4.88 22.09 -6.07
N LEU A 312 -3.77 21.56 -6.58
CA LEU A 312 -3.35 20.17 -6.36
C LEU A 312 -3.18 19.85 -4.87
N GLN A 313 -2.54 20.76 -4.11
CA GLN A 313 -2.38 20.61 -2.65
C GLN A 313 -3.74 20.59 -1.93
N THR A 314 -4.67 21.47 -2.29
CA THR A 314 -6.01 21.47 -1.69
C THR A 314 -6.82 20.22 -2.03
N VAL A 315 -6.72 19.73 -3.27
CA VAL A 315 -7.36 18.47 -3.68
C VAL A 315 -6.77 17.30 -2.90
N ASN A 316 -5.45 17.25 -2.72
CA ASN A 316 -4.81 16.23 -1.88
C ASN A 316 -5.32 16.30 -0.43
N LYS A 317 -5.35 17.48 0.18
CA LYS A 317 -5.89 17.67 1.54
C LYS A 317 -7.34 17.18 1.65
N LEU A 318 -8.20 17.53 0.69
CA LEU A 318 -9.60 17.10 0.68
C LEU A 318 -9.72 15.57 0.52
N TRP A 319 -8.88 14.97 -0.32
CA TRP A 319 -8.83 13.52 -0.50
C TRP A 319 -8.43 12.81 0.79
N MET A 320 -7.39 13.30 1.49
CA MET A 320 -6.97 12.75 2.79
C MET A 320 -8.09 12.83 3.83
N VAL A 321 -8.83 13.95 3.91
CA VAL A 321 -9.99 14.07 4.82
C VAL A 321 -11.13 13.13 4.43
N LEU A 322 -11.37 12.89 3.15
CA LEU A 322 -12.36 11.91 2.69
C LEU A 322 -11.94 10.47 2.97
N ASN A 323 -10.63 10.19 2.92
CA ASN A 323 -10.03 8.89 3.21
C ASN A 323 -10.30 8.42 4.65
N THR A 324 -10.59 9.34 5.57
CA THR A 324 -10.93 9.00 6.94
C THR A 324 -12.40 8.59 7.13
N VAL A 325 -13.24 8.71 6.10
CA VAL A 325 -14.69 8.41 6.17
C VAL A 325 -15.04 7.17 5.34
N MET A 326 -14.70 7.18 4.05
CA MET A 326 -15.08 6.12 3.10
C MET A 326 -13.91 5.70 2.18
N PRO A 327 -12.81 5.19 2.75
CA PRO A 327 -11.57 4.90 2.01
C PRO A 327 -11.77 3.94 0.83
N ARG A 328 -12.43 2.79 1.04
CA ARG A 328 -12.60 1.75 0.01
C ARG A 328 -13.28 2.29 -1.25
N ARG A 329 -14.45 2.91 -1.09
CA ARG A 329 -15.18 3.55 -2.18
C ARG A 329 -14.36 4.67 -2.83
N LEU A 330 -13.70 5.50 -2.02
CA LEU A 330 -12.87 6.60 -2.51
C LEU A 330 -11.73 6.08 -3.40
N TRP A 331 -11.02 5.03 -2.97
CA TRP A 331 -9.92 4.41 -3.69
C TRP A 331 -10.37 3.83 -5.03
N VAL A 332 -11.50 3.13 -5.06
CA VAL A 332 -12.08 2.60 -6.32
C VAL A 332 -12.41 3.74 -7.27
N MET A 333 -12.98 4.84 -6.78
CA MET A 333 -13.33 6.00 -7.60
C MET A 333 -12.09 6.69 -8.16
N THR A 334 -11.02 6.83 -7.37
CA THR A 334 -9.77 7.44 -7.83
C THR A 334 -8.99 6.58 -8.81
N VAL A 335 -8.90 5.26 -8.59
CA VAL A 335 -8.23 4.35 -9.55
C VAL A 335 -8.95 4.35 -10.89
N ASN A 336 -10.29 4.34 -10.89
CA ASN A 336 -11.08 4.43 -12.11
C ASN A 336 -10.99 5.81 -12.78
N ALA A 337 -10.79 6.87 -12.00
CA ALA A 337 -10.55 8.19 -12.55
C ALA A 337 -9.18 8.28 -13.21
N LEU A 338 -8.09 7.90 -12.54
CA LEU A 338 -6.71 8.09 -12.98
C LEU A 338 -6.23 7.14 -14.11
N GLN A 339 -7.15 6.53 -14.85
CA GLN A 339 -6.81 5.65 -15.97
C GLN A 339 -6.24 6.43 -17.16
N PRO A 340 -5.28 5.87 -17.92
CA PRO A 340 -4.78 6.48 -19.14
C PRO A 340 -5.90 6.79 -20.14
N SER A 341 -5.95 8.03 -20.63
CA SER A 341 -7.00 8.50 -21.56
C SER A 341 -6.90 7.97 -23.00
N VAL A 342 -6.00 7.01 -23.26
CA VAL A 342 -5.74 6.51 -24.61
C VAL A 342 -6.98 5.79 -25.12
N LYS A 343 -7.57 6.32 -26.20
CA LYS A 343 -8.79 5.85 -26.88
C LYS A 343 -8.81 4.36 -27.29
N ILE A 344 -7.72 3.63 -27.04
CA ILE A 344 -7.45 2.26 -27.51
C ILE A 344 -7.61 1.23 -26.38
N VAL A 345 -7.44 1.61 -25.11
CA VAL A 345 -7.65 0.69 -23.98
C VAL A 345 -9.10 0.81 -23.54
N ARG A 346 -9.84 -0.30 -23.61
CA ARG A 346 -11.19 -0.46 -23.08
C ARG A 346 -11.19 0.11 -21.64
N GLN A 347 -11.92 1.19 -21.36
CA GLN A 347 -12.10 1.72 -20.00
C GLN A 347 -12.80 0.64 -19.17
N GLN A 348 -12.02 -0.22 -18.54
CA GLN A 348 -12.53 -1.25 -17.67
C GLN A 348 -12.77 -0.60 -16.32
N LYS A 349 -14.02 -0.58 -15.87
CA LYS A 349 -14.34 -0.16 -14.51
C LYS A 349 -13.84 -1.24 -13.57
N TYR A 350 -12.79 -0.95 -12.83
CA TYR A 350 -12.27 -1.82 -11.78
C TYR A 350 -13.22 -1.81 -10.60
N THR A 351 -13.51 -3.00 -10.08
CA THR A 351 -14.23 -3.19 -8.83
C THR A 351 -13.26 -3.33 -7.67
N GLN A 352 -13.76 -3.21 -6.45
CA GLN A 352 -12.96 -3.46 -5.24
C GLN A 352 -12.31 -4.86 -5.25
N ASN A 353 -12.97 -5.87 -5.84
CA ASN A 353 -12.42 -7.23 -5.90
C ASN A 353 -11.21 -7.31 -6.84
N ASP A 354 -11.27 -6.65 -7.99
CA ASP A 354 -10.16 -6.65 -8.95
C ASP A 354 -8.90 -6.01 -8.33
N LEU A 355 -9.08 -4.91 -7.59
CA LEU A 355 -8.00 -4.18 -6.92
C LEU A 355 -7.44 -4.90 -5.69
N MET A 356 -8.27 -5.68 -4.99
CA MET A 356 -7.78 -6.54 -3.90
C MET A 356 -6.98 -7.74 -4.41
N ILE A 357 -7.28 -8.24 -5.61
CA ILE A 357 -6.56 -9.36 -6.22
C ILE A 357 -5.22 -8.89 -6.81
N ASP A 358 -5.21 -7.78 -7.55
CA ASP A 358 -3.99 -7.20 -8.14
C ASP A 358 -3.83 -5.72 -7.73
N PRO A 359 -3.16 -5.43 -6.59
CA PRO A 359 -2.87 -4.07 -6.16
C PRO A 359 -2.01 -3.27 -7.14
N LEU A 360 -1.25 -3.92 -8.03
CA LEU A 360 -0.37 -3.24 -8.98
C LEU A 360 -1.14 -2.48 -10.06
N ILE A 361 -2.45 -2.71 -10.19
CA ILE A 361 -3.34 -1.91 -11.05
C ILE A 361 -3.27 -0.42 -10.69
N VAL A 362 -3.08 -0.09 -9.41
CA VAL A 362 -2.96 1.31 -8.94
C VAL A 362 -1.80 2.04 -9.61
N LEU A 363 -0.70 1.32 -9.91
CA LEU A 363 0.50 1.87 -10.55
C LEU A 363 0.38 1.96 -12.08
N ARG A 364 -0.66 1.36 -12.69
CA ARG A 364 -0.94 1.45 -14.14
C ARG A 364 -1.75 2.70 -14.51
N CYS A 365 -1.60 3.76 -13.73
CA CYS A 365 -2.28 5.04 -13.92
C CYS A 365 -1.68 5.86 -15.10
N ASP A 366 -2.29 6.99 -15.45
CA ASP A 366 -1.72 7.93 -16.42
C ASP A 366 -0.31 8.38 -15.96
N GLN A 367 0.69 8.19 -16.81
CA GLN A 367 2.10 8.46 -16.49
C GLN A 367 2.35 9.91 -16.04
N ARG A 368 1.48 10.87 -16.40
CA ARG A 368 1.58 12.25 -15.93
C ARG A 368 1.44 12.38 -14.40
N VAL A 369 0.79 11.42 -13.75
CA VAL A 369 0.68 11.35 -12.28
C VAL A 369 2.06 11.21 -11.64
N HIS A 370 2.99 10.49 -12.30
CA HIS A 370 4.36 10.25 -11.81
C HIS A 370 5.20 11.54 -11.70
N ARG A 371 4.70 12.68 -12.21
CA ARG A 371 5.32 14.01 -12.12
C ARG A 371 4.43 15.04 -11.41
N SER A 372 3.38 14.58 -10.73
CA SER A 372 2.50 15.41 -9.91
C SER A 372 2.57 14.93 -8.45
N PRO A 373 3.40 15.55 -7.60
CA PRO A 373 3.63 15.05 -6.25
C PRO A 373 2.35 14.86 -5.40
N PRO A 374 1.35 15.77 -5.41
CA PRO A 374 0.13 15.56 -4.63
C PRO A 374 -0.74 14.40 -5.12
N LEU A 375 -0.72 14.09 -6.42
CA LEU A 375 -1.45 12.94 -6.96
C LEU A 375 -0.66 11.64 -6.78
N MET A 376 0.67 11.72 -6.90
CA MET A 376 1.56 10.61 -6.57
C MET A 376 1.37 10.18 -5.11
N ASP A 377 1.32 11.14 -4.19
CA ASP A 377 1.05 10.90 -2.77
C ASP A 377 -0.25 10.10 -2.55
N ILE A 378 -1.34 10.51 -3.22
CA ILE A 378 -2.61 9.76 -3.21
C ILE A 378 -2.43 8.34 -3.75
N THR A 379 -1.72 8.15 -4.87
CA THR A 379 -1.47 6.82 -5.43
C THR A 379 -0.65 5.91 -4.52
N LEU A 380 0.34 6.46 -3.82
CA LEU A 380 1.16 5.73 -2.86
C LEU A 380 0.35 5.30 -1.63
N HIS A 381 -0.51 6.18 -1.11
CA HIS A 381 -1.44 5.84 -0.03
C HIS A 381 -2.41 4.72 -0.43
N MET A 382 -2.99 4.79 -1.63
CA MET A 382 -3.86 3.73 -2.15
C MET A 382 -3.11 2.42 -2.34
N LEU A 383 -1.89 2.46 -2.90
CA LEU A 383 -1.07 1.27 -3.11
C LEU A 383 -0.81 0.56 -1.77
N ASN A 384 -0.37 1.29 -0.76
CA ASN A 384 -0.13 0.72 0.57
C ASN A 384 -1.41 0.07 1.15
N GLY A 385 -2.54 0.77 1.05
CA GLY A 385 -3.85 0.24 1.45
C GLY A 385 -4.23 -1.05 0.72
N TYR A 386 -4.06 -1.10 -0.60
CA TYR A 386 -4.40 -2.29 -1.39
C TYR A 386 -3.42 -3.46 -1.20
N LEU A 387 -2.12 -3.20 -0.97
CA LEU A 387 -1.18 -4.26 -0.60
C LEU A 387 -1.58 -4.94 0.72
N LEU A 388 -1.97 -4.15 1.73
CA LEU A 388 -2.51 -4.67 2.99
C LEU A 388 -3.87 -5.37 2.80
N ALA A 389 -4.72 -4.87 1.91
CA ALA A 389 -6.01 -5.49 1.60
C ALA A 389 -5.84 -6.85 0.90
N SER A 390 -4.93 -6.94 -0.07
CA SER A 390 -4.56 -8.17 -0.77
C SER A 390 -4.03 -9.24 0.21
N LYS A 391 -3.15 -8.85 1.13
CA LYS A 391 -2.66 -9.73 2.22
C LYS A 391 -3.81 -10.29 3.06
N ALA A 392 -4.73 -9.44 3.50
CA ALA A 392 -5.90 -9.86 4.28
C ALA A 392 -6.83 -10.78 3.47
N TYR A 393 -7.08 -10.43 2.20
CA TYR A 393 -7.91 -11.19 1.28
C TYR A 393 -7.35 -12.60 1.04
N LEU A 394 -6.07 -12.74 0.72
CA LEU A 394 -5.43 -14.05 0.51
C LEU A 394 -5.40 -14.89 1.78
N ASN A 395 -5.23 -14.28 2.95
CA ASN A 395 -5.31 -14.99 4.23
C ASN A 395 -6.73 -15.53 4.50
N ALA A 396 -7.78 -14.76 4.18
CA ALA A 396 -9.16 -15.22 4.30
C ALA A 396 -9.49 -16.31 3.27
N HIS A 397 -9.13 -16.09 2.00
CA HIS A 397 -9.38 -17.04 0.90
C HIS A 397 -8.69 -18.39 1.12
N LEU A 398 -7.48 -18.40 1.69
CA LEU A 398 -6.78 -19.65 2.00
C LEU A 398 -7.52 -20.45 3.08
N LYS A 399 -8.05 -19.78 4.12
CA LYS A 399 -8.86 -20.44 5.17
C LYS A 399 -10.17 -21.00 4.63
N GLU A 400 -10.77 -20.37 3.63
CA GLU A 400 -11.98 -20.88 2.95
C GLU A 400 -11.67 -22.08 2.04
N THR A 401 -10.49 -22.12 1.42
CA THR A 401 -10.13 -23.11 0.38
C THR A 401 -9.40 -24.34 0.93
N ALA A 402 -8.80 -24.27 2.12
CA ALA A 402 -7.94 -25.30 2.73
C ALA A 402 -8.55 -26.72 2.87
N GLU A 403 -9.82 -26.94 2.48
CA GLU A 403 -10.51 -28.22 2.58
C GLU A 403 -10.97 -28.83 1.23
N GLN A 404 -10.72 -28.19 0.08
CA GLN A 404 -10.92 -28.88 -1.21
C GLN A 404 -9.93 -30.04 -1.40
N ASP A 405 -8.77 -29.99 -0.73
CA ASP A 405 -7.70 -30.98 -0.83
C ASP A 405 -7.86 -32.16 0.15
N ILE A 406 -8.79 -32.10 1.13
CA ILE A 406 -9.12 -33.23 2.04
C ILE A 406 -10.29 -34.07 1.49
N ARG A 407 -10.36 -34.24 0.16
CA ARG A 407 -11.01 -35.44 -0.39
C ARG A 407 -9.89 -36.47 -0.57
N PRO A 408 -9.83 -37.54 0.23
CA PRO A 408 -8.83 -38.56 0.01
C PRO A 408 -9.09 -39.15 -1.37
N SER A 409 -8.20 -38.88 -2.31
CA SER A 409 -7.97 -39.74 -3.45
C SER A 409 -7.50 -41.09 -2.91
N GLN A 410 -8.43 -41.89 -2.42
CA GLN A 410 -8.26 -43.34 -2.42
C GLN A 410 -8.23 -43.75 -3.88
N ASN A 411 -7.04 -43.70 -4.47
CA ASN A 411 -6.49 -44.76 -5.31
C ASN A 411 -5.14 -44.34 -5.91
N ASN A 412 -4.16 -45.21 -5.65
CA ASN A 412 -2.94 -45.48 -6.42
C ASN A 412 -1.64 -44.75 -6.05
N ALA A 413 -0.83 -45.50 -5.29
CA ALA A 413 0.53 -45.95 -5.64
C ALA A 413 1.67 -44.93 -5.81
N MET A 414 2.59 -44.98 -4.83
CA MET A 414 4.05 -45.03 -4.99
C MET A 414 4.69 -44.03 -5.99
N GLY A 415 5.07 -42.86 -5.47
CA GLY A 415 6.03 -41.94 -6.09
C GLY A 415 6.84 -41.22 -4.98
N PRO A 416 8.10 -40.86 -5.22
CA PRO A 416 8.98 -40.29 -4.19
C PRO A 416 8.49 -38.92 -3.73
N GLU A 417 8.53 -38.69 -2.42
CA GLU A 417 8.17 -37.44 -1.75
C GLU A 417 9.01 -36.26 -2.28
N THR A 418 8.47 -35.51 -3.24
CA THR A 418 8.81 -34.10 -3.38
C THR A 418 8.19 -33.35 -2.21
N PRO A 419 8.87 -32.38 -1.58
CA PRO A 419 8.22 -31.54 -0.58
C PRO A 419 7.08 -30.80 -1.28
N GLU A 420 5.84 -31.20 -1.04
CA GLU A 420 4.68 -30.49 -1.55
C GLU A 420 4.70 -29.10 -0.92
N VAL A 421 5.11 -28.10 -1.70
CA VAL A 421 5.11 -26.69 -1.28
C VAL A 421 3.72 -26.38 -0.77
N THR A 422 3.63 -26.06 0.53
CA THR A 422 2.32 -25.89 1.15
C THR A 422 1.62 -24.69 0.53
N ARG A 423 0.29 -24.68 0.45
CA ARG A 423 -0.47 -23.52 -0.05
C ARG A 423 -0.13 -22.23 0.71
N GLU A 424 0.30 -22.36 1.96
CA GLU A 424 0.77 -21.26 2.79
C GLU A 424 2.13 -20.72 2.35
N GLU A 425 3.08 -21.58 1.97
CA GLU A 425 4.34 -21.18 1.34
C GLU A 425 4.12 -20.49 -0.01
N LEU A 426 3.23 -21.03 -0.85
CA LEU A 426 2.86 -20.37 -2.13
C LEU A 426 2.24 -18.99 -1.90
N LYS A 427 1.37 -18.85 -0.90
CA LYS A 427 0.79 -17.55 -0.51
C LYS A 427 1.88 -16.58 -0.07
N ASN A 428 2.80 -17.01 0.79
CA ASN A 428 3.88 -16.14 1.28
C ASN A 428 4.83 -15.73 0.15
N ALA A 429 5.17 -16.66 -0.76
CA ALA A 429 5.97 -16.38 -1.95
C ALA A 429 5.27 -15.39 -2.89
N LEU A 430 3.96 -15.56 -3.13
CA LEU A 430 3.16 -14.64 -3.93
C LEU A 430 3.13 -13.24 -3.32
N LEU A 431 2.93 -13.12 -2.01
CA LEU A 431 2.92 -11.84 -1.31
C LEU A 431 4.27 -11.14 -1.37
N ALA A 432 5.38 -11.87 -1.14
CA ALA A 432 6.72 -11.32 -1.25
C ALA A 432 7.06 -10.90 -2.69
N ALA A 433 6.63 -11.68 -3.69
CA ALA A 433 6.78 -11.33 -5.10
C ALA A 433 5.96 -10.08 -5.47
N GLN A 434 4.73 -9.96 -4.96
CA GLN A 434 3.87 -8.79 -5.18
C GLN A 434 4.47 -7.53 -4.56
N ASP A 435 4.94 -7.60 -3.32
CA ASP A 435 5.56 -6.48 -2.63
C ASP A 435 6.87 -6.07 -3.31
N SER A 436 7.73 -7.03 -3.69
CA SER A 436 8.97 -6.72 -4.42
C SER A 436 8.69 -6.12 -5.80
N ALA A 437 7.69 -6.61 -6.54
CA ALA A 437 7.28 -6.01 -7.81
C ALA A 437 6.77 -4.57 -7.63
N ALA A 438 5.99 -4.30 -6.58
CA ALA A 438 5.56 -2.94 -6.25
C ALA A 438 6.77 -2.03 -6.00
N VAL A 439 7.74 -2.48 -5.20
CA VAL A 439 8.98 -1.72 -4.94
C VAL A 439 9.76 -1.47 -6.22
N GLN A 440 9.92 -2.46 -7.10
CA GLN A 440 10.64 -2.31 -8.36
C GLN A 440 9.97 -1.27 -9.27
N ILE A 441 8.64 -1.32 -9.42
CA ILE A 441 7.92 -0.32 -10.21
C ILE A 441 8.09 1.08 -9.61
N LEU A 442 8.01 1.20 -8.29
CA LEU A 442 8.24 2.49 -7.60
C LEU A 442 9.66 3.01 -7.81
N LEU A 443 10.68 2.14 -7.78
CA LEU A 443 12.06 2.50 -8.08
C LEU A 443 12.21 2.95 -9.54
N GLU A 444 11.56 2.28 -10.49
CA GLU A 444 11.58 2.69 -11.90
C GLU A 444 10.90 4.05 -12.12
N ILE A 445 9.85 4.39 -11.35
CA ILE A 445 9.19 5.71 -11.40
C ILE A 445 10.15 6.85 -11.00
N CYS A 446 11.12 6.57 -10.12
CA CYS A 446 12.13 7.52 -9.69
C CYS A 446 13.15 7.89 -10.79
N LEU A 447 13.21 7.13 -11.89
CA LEU A 447 14.11 7.42 -12.99
C LEU A 447 13.66 8.69 -13.75
N PRO A 448 14.60 9.55 -14.17
CA PRO A 448 14.30 10.69 -15.02
C PRO A 448 13.87 10.21 -16.42
N THR A 449 12.88 10.86 -17.01
CA THR A 449 12.44 10.57 -18.37
C THR A 449 13.48 11.01 -19.40
N GLU A 450 13.46 10.42 -20.60
CA GLU A 450 14.37 10.81 -21.68
C GLU A 450 14.22 12.30 -22.08
N GLU A 451 13.03 12.87 -21.92
CA GLU A 451 12.75 14.30 -22.13
C GLU A 451 13.41 15.18 -21.06
N GLU A 452 13.39 14.76 -19.79
CA GLU A 452 14.06 15.44 -18.67
C GLU A 452 15.59 15.35 -18.80
N LYS A 453 16.12 14.19 -19.23
CA LYS A 453 17.54 14.01 -19.54
C LYS A 453 17.97 14.93 -20.70
N ALA A 454 17.16 15.06 -21.74
CA ALA A 454 17.42 15.95 -22.87
C ALA A 454 17.31 17.43 -22.51
N GLN A 455 16.35 17.83 -21.66
CA GLN A 455 16.24 19.21 -21.16
C GLN A 455 17.44 19.59 -20.27
N SER A 456 17.91 18.69 -19.40
CA SER A 456 19.14 18.93 -18.63
C SER A 456 20.37 19.13 -19.52
N SER A 457 20.38 18.55 -20.73
CA SER A 457 21.45 18.73 -21.72
C SER A 457 21.24 19.95 -22.63
N SER A 458 19.99 20.35 -22.88
CA SER A 458 19.63 21.49 -23.73
C SER A 458 19.75 22.84 -23.00
N THR A 459 19.39 22.90 -21.71
CA THR A 459 19.64 24.08 -20.86
C THR A 459 21.15 24.36 -20.77
N TYR A 460 21.95 23.30 -20.74
CA TYR A 460 23.42 23.34 -20.82
C TYR A 460 23.94 23.98 -22.12
N SER A 461 23.28 23.75 -23.27
CA SER A 461 23.66 24.40 -24.55
C SER A 461 23.25 25.87 -24.64
N LEU A 462 22.11 26.24 -24.04
CA LEU A 462 21.63 27.62 -24.09
C LEU A 462 22.40 28.54 -23.13
N LEU A 463 22.75 28.08 -21.93
CA LEU A 463 23.58 28.85 -20.99
C LEU A 463 25.02 29.03 -21.48
N ARG A 464 25.57 28.05 -22.21
CA ARG A 464 26.89 28.17 -22.85
C ARG A 464 26.93 29.23 -23.97
N SER A 465 25.78 29.57 -24.56
CA SER A 465 25.70 30.59 -25.61
C SER A 465 25.63 32.03 -25.09
N VAL A 466 25.40 32.24 -23.79
CA VAL A 466 25.26 33.58 -23.19
C VAL A 466 26.47 33.97 -22.32
N GLN A 467 27.27 33.02 -21.85
CA GLN A 467 28.47 33.30 -21.06
C GLN A 467 29.76 33.23 -21.90
N SER A 468 29.94 34.22 -22.78
CA SER A 468 31.24 34.52 -23.37
C SER A 468 31.64 35.97 -23.16
N THR A 469 31.64 36.44 -21.91
CA THR A 469 32.48 37.57 -21.47
C THR A 469 32.66 37.59 -19.94
N THR A 470 33.91 37.41 -19.52
CA THR A 470 34.57 37.88 -18.27
C THR A 470 34.32 37.21 -16.90
N SER A 471 35.38 36.51 -16.47
CA SER A 471 35.92 36.29 -15.09
C SER A 471 35.39 35.12 -14.23
N PRO A 472 36.27 34.48 -13.41
CA PRO A 472 36.02 33.17 -12.81
C PRO A 472 35.68 33.25 -11.31
N LYS A 473 34.50 32.78 -10.89
CA LYS A 473 34.20 32.40 -9.51
C LYS A 473 33.18 31.24 -9.48
N SER A 474 33.58 30.15 -8.82
CA SER A 474 32.78 29.08 -8.19
C SER A 474 31.41 28.77 -8.80
N SER A 475 31.36 27.82 -9.74
CA SER A 475 30.14 27.37 -10.42
C SER A 475 29.92 25.85 -10.29
N ASP A 476 30.28 25.24 -9.15
CA ASP A 476 30.00 23.81 -8.92
C ASP A 476 28.79 23.59 -7.98
N VAL A 477 28.33 24.63 -7.29
CA VAL A 477 27.21 24.53 -6.34
C VAL A 477 25.85 24.72 -7.03
N GLU A 478 25.79 25.51 -8.11
CA GLU A 478 24.53 25.79 -8.83
C GLU A 478 24.07 24.62 -9.73
N GLU A 479 24.95 23.66 -10.06
CA GLU A 479 24.64 22.51 -10.95
C GLU A 479 23.79 21.41 -10.28
N GLU A 480 23.94 21.20 -8.97
CA GLU A 480 23.13 20.24 -8.20
C GLU A 480 21.78 20.84 -7.78
N GLU A 481 21.71 22.18 -7.63
CA GLU A 481 20.54 22.87 -7.09
C GLU A 481 19.33 22.84 -8.05
N ASP A 482 19.52 22.97 -9.36
CA ASP A 482 18.43 22.91 -10.35
C ASP A 482 17.88 21.47 -10.55
N SER A 483 18.72 20.44 -10.37
CA SER A 483 18.26 19.04 -10.34
C SER A 483 17.44 18.73 -9.08
N LEU A 484 17.65 19.49 -7.99
CA LEU A 484 17.00 19.27 -6.70
C LEU A 484 15.60 19.89 -6.62
N LEU A 485 15.36 21.00 -7.32
CA LEU A 485 14.11 21.77 -7.24
C LEU A 485 13.08 21.37 -8.33
N CYS A 486 12.78 20.08 -8.41
CA CYS A 486 11.82 19.56 -9.39
C CYS A 486 10.72 18.68 -8.77
N ASN A 487 9.58 18.55 -9.46
CA ASN A 487 8.51 17.63 -9.05
C ASN A 487 9.01 16.18 -8.94
N LEU A 488 9.99 15.78 -9.76
CA LEU A 488 10.62 14.47 -9.69
C LEU A 488 11.28 14.26 -8.32
N ARG A 489 11.96 15.27 -7.77
CA ARG A 489 12.60 15.15 -6.45
C ARG A 489 11.58 14.93 -5.33
N GLU A 490 10.47 15.68 -5.34
CA GLU A 490 9.40 15.46 -4.36
C GLU A 490 8.80 14.05 -4.48
N VAL A 491 8.57 13.58 -5.71
CA VAL A 491 8.09 12.20 -5.98
C VAL A 491 9.07 11.16 -5.47
N GLN A 492 10.37 11.34 -5.73
CA GLN A 492 11.41 10.47 -5.21
C GLN A 492 11.39 10.43 -3.66
N CYS A 493 11.25 11.58 -3.00
CA CYS A 493 11.14 11.64 -1.55
C CYS A 493 9.90 10.89 -1.03
N LEU A 494 8.73 11.09 -1.65
CA LEU A 494 7.50 10.37 -1.26
C LEU A 494 7.64 8.85 -1.44
N ILE A 495 8.25 8.42 -2.54
CA ILE A 495 8.54 7.00 -2.79
C ILE A 495 9.52 6.47 -1.74
N CYS A 496 10.62 7.17 -1.46
CA CYS A 496 11.56 6.79 -0.40
C CYS A 496 10.88 6.68 0.97
N CYS A 497 9.96 7.59 1.31
CA CYS A 497 9.17 7.52 2.53
C CYS A 497 8.30 6.25 2.57
N LEU A 498 7.60 5.92 1.48
CA LEU A 498 6.79 4.69 1.43
C LEU A 498 7.68 3.44 1.54
N LEU A 499 8.79 3.38 0.78
CA LEU A 499 9.73 2.26 0.83
C LEU A 499 10.32 2.09 2.23
N HIS A 500 10.64 3.19 2.91
CA HIS A 500 11.06 3.17 4.31
C HIS A 500 10.01 2.51 5.21
N GLN A 501 8.74 2.89 5.09
CA GLN A 501 7.65 2.28 5.86
C GLN A 501 7.46 0.79 5.52
N MET A 502 7.53 0.42 4.24
CA MET A 502 7.46 -0.99 3.81
C MET A 502 8.59 -1.83 4.42
N TYR A 503 9.80 -1.27 4.46
CA TYR A 503 10.99 -1.94 5.00
C TYR A 503 10.95 -2.08 6.53
N ILE A 504 10.35 -1.11 7.22
CA ILE A 504 10.07 -1.22 8.66
C ILE A 504 9.02 -2.31 8.92
N ALA A 505 7.98 -2.37 8.08
CA ALA A 505 6.89 -3.33 8.25
C ALA A 505 7.32 -4.78 7.98
N ASP A 506 8.13 -5.01 6.94
CA ASP A 506 8.71 -6.33 6.63
C ASP A 506 10.14 -6.21 6.08
N PRO A 507 11.16 -6.52 6.90
CA PRO A 507 12.57 -6.41 6.49
C PRO A 507 12.96 -7.42 5.39
N ASN A 508 12.18 -8.49 5.17
CA ASN A 508 12.49 -9.48 4.15
C ASN A 508 12.32 -8.91 2.73
N ILE A 509 11.44 -7.93 2.55
CA ILE A 509 11.24 -7.25 1.27
C ILE A 509 12.53 -6.54 0.86
N VAL A 510 13.24 -5.90 1.81
CA VAL A 510 14.53 -5.25 1.57
C VAL A 510 15.51 -6.24 0.97
N LYS A 511 15.67 -7.39 1.64
CA LYS A 511 16.57 -8.44 1.20
C LYS A 511 16.17 -8.93 -0.19
N LEU A 512 14.90 -9.25 -0.42
CA LEU A 512 14.42 -9.75 -1.71
C LEU A 512 14.68 -8.77 -2.86
N VAL A 513 14.38 -7.49 -2.69
CA VAL A 513 14.57 -6.45 -3.71
C VAL A 513 16.06 -6.28 -4.03
N HIS A 514 16.95 -6.30 -3.04
CA HIS A 514 18.40 -6.20 -3.29
C HIS A 514 18.99 -7.48 -3.90
N PHE A 515 18.39 -8.64 -3.62
CA PHE A 515 18.72 -9.88 -4.34
C PHE A 515 18.17 -9.87 -5.77
N GLN A 516 17.11 -9.13 -6.08
CA GLN A 516 16.65 -8.90 -7.45
C GLN A 516 17.52 -7.88 -8.19
N GLY A 517 18.01 -6.86 -7.49
CA GLY A 517 18.79 -5.74 -8.05
C GLY A 517 17.90 -4.69 -8.71
N TYR A 518 18.46 -3.50 -8.91
CA TYR A 518 17.82 -2.36 -9.59
C TYR A 518 18.91 -1.43 -10.18
N PRO A 519 18.56 -0.47 -11.06
CA PRO A 519 19.53 0.39 -11.73
C PRO A 519 20.44 1.18 -10.77
N CYS A 520 21.72 1.32 -11.13
CA CYS A 520 22.76 1.91 -10.26
C CYS A 520 22.51 3.40 -9.95
N GLU A 521 21.82 4.10 -10.85
CA GLU A 521 21.46 5.51 -10.72
C GLU A 521 20.59 5.77 -9.48
N LEU A 522 19.86 4.76 -9.02
CA LEU A 522 18.98 4.85 -7.87
C LEU A 522 19.70 4.58 -6.54
N LEU A 523 20.91 4.01 -6.55
CA LEU A 523 21.63 3.64 -5.31
C LEU A 523 21.91 4.86 -4.43
N ALA A 524 22.40 5.95 -5.03
CA ALA A 524 22.65 7.19 -4.29
C ALA A 524 21.35 7.75 -3.67
N LEU A 525 20.24 7.68 -4.42
CA LEU A 525 18.94 8.13 -3.97
C LEU A 525 18.39 7.27 -2.83
N THR A 526 18.38 5.95 -2.98
CA THR A 526 17.79 5.04 -2.00
C THR A 526 18.58 5.01 -0.70
N VAL A 527 19.92 5.01 -0.77
CA VAL A 527 20.78 5.00 0.42
C VAL A 527 20.68 6.31 1.20
N ALA A 528 20.65 7.47 0.52
CA ALA A 528 20.49 8.76 1.20
C ALA A 528 19.05 9.04 1.64
N GLY A 529 18.06 8.56 0.89
CA GLY A 529 16.63 8.85 1.10
C GLY A 529 15.90 7.90 2.04
N ILE A 530 16.40 6.68 2.25
CA ILE A 530 15.75 5.65 3.09
C ILE A 530 16.59 5.38 4.34
N PRO A 531 16.20 5.87 5.53
CA PRO A 531 17.00 5.73 6.75
C PRO A 531 17.21 4.27 7.20
N SER A 532 16.30 3.36 6.85
CA SER A 532 16.37 1.93 7.22
C SER A 532 17.38 1.13 6.37
N MET A 533 18.09 1.76 5.42
CA MET A 533 18.98 1.05 4.50
C MET A 533 20.21 0.41 5.16
N HIS A 534 20.59 0.86 6.36
CA HIS A 534 21.69 0.28 7.13
C HIS A 534 21.51 -1.22 7.44
N ILE A 535 20.27 -1.74 7.46
CA ILE A 535 19.98 -3.17 7.62
C ILE A 535 20.60 -4.03 6.50
N CYS A 536 20.87 -3.44 5.33
CA CYS A 536 21.45 -4.15 4.20
C CYS A 536 22.85 -4.71 4.51
N LEU A 537 23.58 -4.11 5.45
CA LEU A 537 24.89 -4.59 5.91
C LEU A 537 24.83 -6.02 6.50
N ASP A 538 23.65 -6.47 6.92
CA ASP A 538 23.46 -7.80 7.52
C ASP A 538 23.50 -8.92 6.47
N PHE A 539 22.98 -8.66 5.26
CA PHE A 539 22.87 -9.66 4.19
C PHE A 539 23.80 -9.38 2.99
N ILE A 540 24.55 -8.27 2.96
CA ILE A 540 25.56 -8.03 1.91
C ILE A 540 26.58 -9.17 1.78
N PRO A 541 27.13 -9.76 2.86
CA PRO A 541 28.02 -10.92 2.73
C PRO A 541 27.36 -12.11 2.01
N GLU A 542 26.07 -12.34 2.26
CA GLU A 542 25.28 -13.39 1.60
C GLU A 542 25.03 -13.07 0.11
N LEU A 543 24.85 -11.78 -0.21
CA LEU A 543 24.68 -11.30 -1.58
C LEU A 543 26.00 -11.38 -2.39
N ILE A 544 27.14 -11.08 -1.76
CA ILE A 544 28.48 -11.23 -2.36
C ILE A 544 28.79 -12.71 -2.61
N ALA A 545 28.28 -13.63 -1.78
CA ALA A 545 28.48 -15.06 -1.95
C ALA A 545 27.65 -15.70 -3.08
N GLN A 546 26.79 -14.95 -3.77
CA GLN A 546 26.00 -15.46 -4.90
C GLN A 546 26.90 -15.81 -6.10
N PRO A 547 26.57 -16.85 -6.88
CA PRO A 547 27.36 -17.27 -8.03
C PRO A 547 27.27 -16.31 -9.23
N GLU A 548 26.22 -15.49 -9.33
CA GLU A 548 26.03 -14.53 -10.41
C GLU A 548 26.85 -13.25 -10.22
N LEU A 549 27.70 -12.91 -11.20
CA LEU A 549 28.56 -11.72 -11.14
C LEU A 549 27.75 -10.41 -11.01
N GLU A 550 26.57 -10.33 -11.64
CA GLU A 550 25.71 -9.15 -11.54
C GLU A 550 25.29 -8.85 -10.10
N LYS A 551 25.01 -9.89 -9.30
CA LYS A 551 24.66 -9.75 -7.88
C LYS A 551 25.85 -9.33 -7.04
N GLN A 552 27.04 -9.87 -7.34
CA GLN A 552 28.28 -9.49 -6.67
C GLN A 552 28.64 -8.02 -6.95
N ILE A 553 28.54 -7.59 -8.21
CA ILE A 553 28.78 -6.20 -8.63
C ILE A 553 27.81 -5.27 -7.90
N PHE A 554 26.51 -5.57 -7.96
CA PHE A 554 25.48 -4.79 -7.28
C PHE A 554 25.72 -4.71 -5.76
N ALA A 555 26.14 -5.81 -5.11
CA ALA A 555 26.46 -5.83 -3.69
C ALA A 555 27.63 -4.91 -3.33
N ILE A 556 28.69 -4.91 -4.15
CA ILE A 556 29.87 -4.05 -3.95
C ILE A 556 29.49 -2.57 -4.14
N GLN A 557 28.68 -2.26 -5.16
CA GLN A 557 28.17 -0.91 -5.39
C GLN A 557 27.29 -0.43 -4.24
N LEU A 558 26.32 -1.25 -3.81
CA LEU A 558 25.47 -0.92 -2.67
C LEU A 558 26.30 -0.70 -1.39
N LEU A 559 27.27 -1.57 -1.13
CA LEU A 559 28.18 -1.44 0.01
C LEU A 559 28.97 -0.13 -0.06
N SER A 560 29.45 0.24 -1.25
CA SER A 560 30.17 1.49 -1.49
C SER A 560 29.39 2.72 -1.02
N PHE A 561 28.13 2.85 -1.46
CA PHE A 561 27.25 3.94 -1.02
C PHE A 561 26.91 3.87 0.47
N LEU A 562 26.69 2.67 1.01
CA LEU A 562 26.44 2.49 2.45
C LEU A 562 27.64 2.85 3.31
N CYS A 563 28.87 2.62 2.84
CA CYS A 563 30.08 2.99 3.57
C CYS A 563 30.26 4.51 3.65
N ILE A 564 29.96 5.24 2.57
CA ILE A 564 29.97 6.70 2.56
C ILE A 564 28.91 7.24 3.54
N GLN A 565 27.70 6.71 3.50
CA GLN A 565 26.58 7.21 4.32
C GLN A 565 26.68 6.78 5.80
N TYR A 566 27.17 5.57 6.06
CA TYR A 566 27.19 4.94 7.38
C TYR A 566 28.60 4.43 7.75
N ALA A 567 29.40 5.32 8.35
CA ALA A 567 30.73 4.99 8.87
C ALA A 567 30.66 4.20 10.20
N LEU A 568 30.35 2.90 10.10
CA LEU A 568 30.21 1.98 11.24
C LEU A 568 31.33 0.92 11.26
N PRO A 569 31.75 0.40 12.44
CA PRO A 569 32.72 -0.71 12.51
C PRO A 569 32.28 -1.95 11.74
N LYS A 570 30.97 -2.24 11.74
CA LYS A 570 30.39 -3.32 10.94
C LYS A 570 30.58 -3.06 9.44
N SER A 571 30.28 -1.84 8.98
CA SER A 571 30.48 -1.42 7.59
C SER A 571 31.93 -1.58 7.15
N LEU A 572 32.89 -1.17 7.99
CA LEU A 572 34.33 -1.39 7.75
C LEU A 572 34.68 -2.89 7.60
N SER A 573 34.15 -3.75 8.47
CA SER A 573 34.42 -5.19 8.40
C SER A 573 33.87 -5.84 7.12
N VAL A 574 32.70 -5.40 6.67
CA VAL A 574 32.07 -5.88 5.42
C VAL A 574 32.79 -5.31 4.20
N ALA A 575 33.25 -4.06 4.23
CA ALA A 575 34.09 -3.47 3.18
C ALA A 575 35.40 -4.23 3.01
N ARG A 576 36.09 -4.58 4.11
CA ARG A 576 37.29 -5.43 4.06
C ARG A 576 37.01 -6.81 3.48
N LEU A 577 35.88 -7.43 3.83
CA LEU A 577 35.45 -8.70 3.24
C LEU A 577 35.25 -8.56 1.72
N ALA A 578 34.58 -7.50 1.27
CA ALA A 578 34.35 -7.26 -0.15
C ALA A 578 35.68 -7.10 -0.92
N ILE A 579 36.65 -6.36 -0.37
CA ILE A 579 38.00 -6.20 -0.97
C ILE A 579 38.71 -7.55 -1.09
N ASN A 580 38.66 -8.39 -0.05
CA ASN A 580 39.26 -9.72 -0.08
C ASN A 580 38.60 -10.65 -1.13
N VAL A 581 37.28 -10.57 -1.27
CA VAL A 581 36.54 -11.32 -2.30
C VAL A 581 36.90 -10.82 -3.69
N MET A 582 36.98 -9.51 -3.91
CA MET A 582 37.42 -8.91 -5.18
C MET A 582 38.83 -9.40 -5.57
N GLY A 583 39.78 -9.40 -4.62
CA GLY A 583 41.13 -9.94 -4.85
C GLY A 583 41.14 -11.42 -5.20
N THR A 584 40.29 -12.23 -4.56
CA THR A 584 40.15 -13.66 -4.88
C THR A 584 39.57 -13.86 -6.28
N LEU A 585 38.51 -13.12 -6.63
CA LEU A 585 37.85 -13.18 -7.93
C LEU A 585 38.77 -12.79 -9.08
N LEU A 586 39.74 -11.88 -8.87
CA LEU A 586 40.73 -11.52 -9.88
C LEU A 586 41.48 -12.74 -10.45
N THR A 587 41.80 -13.71 -9.57
CA THR A 587 42.56 -14.92 -9.93
C THR A 587 41.71 -16.03 -10.54
N VAL A 588 40.41 -16.06 -10.24
CA VAL A 588 39.49 -17.13 -10.65
C VAL A 588 38.75 -16.77 -11.94
N LEU A 589 38.51 -15.48 -12.21
CA LEU A 589 37.75 -15.03 -13.37
C LEU A 589 38.58 -15.01 -14.66
N THR A 590 37.95 -15.42 -15.76
CA THR A 590 38.47 -15.27 -17.13
C THR A 590 38.52 -13.79 -17.55
N GLN A 591 39.37 -13.43 -18.51
CA GLN A 591 39.56 -12.07 -19.01
C GLN A 591 38.26 -11.29 -19.30
N SER A 592 37.34 -11.86 -20.10
CA SER A 592 36.06 -11.20 -20.42
C SER A 592 35.19 -10.92 -19.18
N LYS A 593 35.13 -11.87 -18.25
CA LYS A 593 34.40 -11.72 -16.97
C LYS A 593 35.09 -10.75 -16.03
N ARG A 594 36.43 -10.67 -16.05
CA ARG A 594 37.22 -9.72 -15.28
C ARG A 594 36.91 -8.29 -15.71
N TYR A 595 36.90 -8.01 -17.01
CA TYR A 595 36.50 -6.70 -17.54
C TYR A 595 35.08 -6.31 -17.06
N ALA A 596 34.10 -7.20 -17.25
CA ALA A 596 32.71 -6.93 -16.85
C ALA A 596 32.53 -6.70 -15.34
N PHE A 597 33.36 -7.36 -14.50
CA PHE A 597 33.31 -7.23 -13.05
C PHE A 597 34.04 -5.99 -12.52
N PHE A 598 35.25 -5.72 -13.00
CA PHE A 598 36.10 -4.64 -12.46
C PHE A 598 35.73 -3.25 -12.99
N MET A 599 35.26 -3.12 -14.24
CA MET A 599 34.81 -1.83 -14.78
C MET A 599 33.81 -1.09 -13.87
N PRO A 600 32.72 -1.72 -13.39
CA PRO A 600 31.76 -1.05 -12.50
C PRO A 600 32.16 -1.01 -11.03
N THR A 601 33.12 -1.84 -10.57
CA THR A 601 33.48 -1.97 -9.15
C THR A 601 34.74 -1.19 -8.75
N LEU A 602 35.59 -0.81 -9.71
CA LEU A 602 36.77 0.03 -9.44
C LEU A 602 36.42 1.39 -8.82
N PRO A 603 35.40 2.15 -9.32
CA PRO A 603 34.98 3.40 -8.69
C PRO A 603 34.54 3.20 -7.22
N CYS A 604 34.00 2.04 -6.88
CA CYS A 604 33.58 1.73 -5.50
C CYS A 604 34.75 1.70 -4.51
N LEU A 605 35.97 1.38 -4.98
CA LEU A 605 37.17 1.39 -4.14
C LEU A 605 37.55 2.81 -3.73
N VAL A 606 37.30 3.81 -4.58
CA VAL A 606 37.50 5.23 -4.25
C VAL A 606 36.63 5.62 -3.06
N SER A 607 35.35 5.25 -3.10
CA SER A 607 34.41 5.47 -2.01
C SER A 607 34.78 4.73 -0.72
N PHE A 608 35.33 3.50 -0.80
CA PHE A 608 35.84 2.80 0.39
C PHE A 608 37.02 3.53 1.02
N CYS A 609 37.96 4.03 0.20
CA CYS A 609 39.05 4.88 0.66
C CYS A 609 38.54 6.16 1.32
N GLN A 610 37.52 6.80 0.73
CA GLN A 610 36.89 8.01 1.26
C GLN A 610 36.26 7.78 2.63
N ALA A 611 35.52 6.69 2.79
CA ALA A 611 34.84 6.34 4.04
C ALA A 611 35.80 5.81 5.11
N PHE A 612 36.81 5.03 4.71
CA PHE A 612 37.68 4.28 5.60
C PHE A 612 39.16 4.40 5.24
N PRO A 613 39.86 5.40 5.82
CA PRO A 613 41.31 5.53 5.67
C PRO A 613 42.15 4.28 5.99
N PRO A 614 41.78 3.40 6.95
CA PRO A 614 42.55 2.18 7.21
C PRO A 614 42.62 1.18 6.05
N LEU A 615 41.83 1.34 4.98
CA LEU A 615 41.79 0.42 3.84
C LEU A 615 42.73 0.82 2.69
N TYR A 616 43.42 1.97 2.75
CA TYR A 616 44.26 2.46 1.65
C TYR A 616 45.33 1.45 1.19
N GLU A 617 46.05 0.84 2.12
CA GLU A 617 47.11 -0.13 1.81
C GLU A 617 46.56 -1.37 1.10
N ASP A 618 45.46 -1.94 1.62
CA ASP A 618 44.81 -3.11 1.05
C ASP A 618 44.29 -2.81 -0.36
N ILE A 619 43.64 -1.65 -0.55
CA ILE A 619 43.08 -1.21 -1.85
C ILE A 619 44.19 -0.92 -2.86
N MET A 620 45.27 -0.24 -2.45
CA MET A 620 46.38 0.05 -3.35
C MET A 620 47.09 -1.24 -3.80
N SER A 621 47.25 -2.20 -2.88
CA SER A 621 47.81 -3.51 -3.21
C SER A 621 46.94 -4.25 -4.25
N LEU A 622 45.61 -4.18 -4.11
CA LEU A 622 44.66 -4.75 -5.06
C LEU A 622 44.71 -4.05 -6.43
N LEU A 623 44.72 -2.72 -6.47
CA LEU A 623 44.82 -1.95 -7.72
C LEU A 623 46.12 -2.25 -8.48
N ILE A 624 47.24 -2.40 -7.77
CA ILE A 624 48.52 -2.81 -8.38
C ILE A 624 48.42 -4.22 -8.98
N GLN A 625 47.81 -5.17 -8.27
CA GLN A 625 47.61 -6.53 -8.78
C GLN A 625 46.73 -6.54 -10.03
N ILE A 626 45.62 -5.80 -10.02
CA ILE A 626 44.73 -5.65 -11.18
C ILE A 626 45.51 -5.05 -12.36
N GLY A 627 46.27 -3.98 -12.12
CA GLY A 627 47.08 -3.32 -13.15
C GLY A 627 48.15 -4.24 -13.76
N GLN A 628 48.82 -5.08 -12.96
CA GLN A 628 49.79 -6.05 -13.46
C GLN A 628 49.15 -7.12 -14.36
N VAL A 629 47.97 -7.60 -13.98
CA VAL A 629 47.19 -8.54 -14.79
C VAL A 629 46.79 -7.89 -16.12
N CYS A 630 46.25 -6.66 -16.08
CA CYS A 630 45.87 -5.94 -17.29
C CYS A 630 47.08 -5.66 -18.20
N ALA A 631 48.23 -5.28 -17.65
CA ALA A 631 49.45 -5.09 -18.43
C ALA A 631 49.92 -6.38 -19.13
N SER A 632 49.73 -7.53 -18.50
CA SER A 632 50.05 -8.84 -19.07
C SER A 632 49.07 -9.25 -20.18
N ASP A 633 47.77 -8.98 -19.99
CA ASP A 633 46.71 -9.24 -20.97
C ASP A 633 46.88 -8.35 -22.22
N VAL A 634 47.25 -7.09 -22.04
CA VAL A 634 47.55 -6.17 -23.14
C VAL A 634 48.81 -6.60 -23.90
N ALA A 635 49.88 -7.01 -23.19
CA ALA A 635 51.14 -7.42 -23.83
C ALA A 635 51.02 -8.74 -24.60
N THR A 636 50.03 -9.59 -24.30
CA THR A 636 49.80 -10.86 -24.99
C THR A 636 49.03 -10.70 -26.31
N GLN A 637 48.35 -9.57 -26.52
CA GLN A 637 47.64 -9.28 -27.76
C GLN A 637 48.43 -8.26 -28.60
N THR A 638 48.89 -8.65 -29.79
CA THR A 638 49.56 -7.73 -30.73
C THR A 638 48.59 -6.63 -31.17
N ARG A 639 48.86 -5.37 -30.83
CA ARG A 639 47.94 -4.24 -31.09
C ARG A 639 48.64 -3.06 -31.78
N ASP A 640 47.86 -2.32 -32.58
CA ASP A 640 48.26 -1.13 -33.36
C ASP A 640 48.39 0.16 -32.51
N PHE A 641 48.07 0.09 -31.21
CA PHE A 641 48.17 1.19 -30.25
C PHE A 641 48.82 0.65 -28.96
N ASP A 642 50.02 1.13 -28.62
CA ASP A 642 50.74 0.69 -27.42
C ASP A 642 50.37 1.59 -26.22
N PRO A 643 49.50 1.16 -25.29
CA PRO A 643 49.15 1.95 -24.11
C PRO A 643 50.37 2.22 -23.20
N ILE A 644 51.40 1.38 -23.30
CA ILE A 644 52.69 1.52 -22.63
C ILE A 644 53.46 2.76 -23.16
N ILE A 645 53.34 3.05 -24.46
CA ILE A 645 53.97 4.21 -25.09
C ILE A 645 53.19 5.49 -24.75
N THR A 646 51.86 5.46 -24.70
CA THR A 646 51.05 6.61 -24.24
C THR A 646 51.29 6.94 -22.76
N ARG A 647 51.50 5.94 -21.90
CA ARG A 647 51.86 6.14 -20.49
C ARG A 647 53.18 6.91 -20.35
N LEU A 648 54.17 6.60 -21.19
CA LEU A 648 55.44 7.33 -21.22
C LEU A 648 55.32 8.71 -21.90
N GLN A 649 54.42 8.89 -22.87
CA GLN A 649 54.19 10.17 -23.53
C GLN A 649 53.44 11.18 -22.63
N GLN A 650 52.38 10.76 -21.93
CA GLN A 650 51.64 11.64 -21.02
C GLN A 650 52.48 12.08 -19.81
N LEU A 651 53.26 11.17 -19.21
CA LEU A 651 54.22 11.49 -18.15
C LEU A 651 55.36 12.41 -18.63
N LYS A 652 55.69 12.38 -19.92
CA LYS A 652 56.75 13.20 -20.52
C LYS A 652 56.24 14.58 -20.97
N GLU A 653 54.97 14.71 -21.35
CA GLU A 653 54.39 15.97 -21.86
C GLU A 653 53.84 16.90 -20.76
N ARG A 654 53.45 16.40 -19.58
CA ARG A 654 52.89 17.26 -18.50
C ARG A 654 53.35 16.88 -17.08
N PRO A 655 54.50 17.39 -16.62
CA PRO A 655 54.94 17.21 -15.22
C PRO A 655 54.16 18.07 -14.20
N ASN A 656 53.49 19.16 -14.64
CA ASN A 656 52.99 20.23 -13.75
C ASN A 656 51.48 20.55 -13.87
N GLU A 657 50.67 19.76 -14.59
CA GLU A 657 49.22 20.00 -14.79
C GLU A 657 48.32 18.97 -14.09
N VAL A 658 48.71 18.46 -12.92
CA VAL A 658 47.84 17.56 -12.14
C VAL A 658 46.68 18.32 -11.48
N SER A 659 46.73 19.66 -11.45
CA SER A 659 45.75 20.50 -10.76
C SER A 659 44.57 21.00 -11.60
N GLY A 660 44.40 20.57 -12.87
CA GLY A 660 43.52 21.27 -13.82
C GLY A 660 42.63 20.46 -14.75
N LEU A 661 42.64 19.13 -14.73
CA LEU A 661 41.75 18.31 -15.56
C LEU A 661 40.87 17.40 -14.71
N CYS A 662 39.86 17.98 -14.07
CA CYS A 662 38.72 17.21 -13.60
C CYS A 662 37.52 18.13 -13.37
N LYS A 663 36.79 18.41 -14.45
CA LYS A 663 35.41 18.91 -14.40
C LYS A 663 34.64 18.29 -15.56
N ASP A 664 34.50 16.98 -15.52
CA ASP A 664 33.41 16.28 -16.19
C ASP A 664 33.00 15.13 -15.26
N SER A 665 31.75 15.17 -14.79
CA SER A 665 31.16 14.13 -13.96
C SER A 665 31.24 12.76 -14.67
N PRO A 666 31.50 11.64 -13.96
CA PRO A 666 31.58 10.32 -14.59
C PRO A 666 30.22 9.79 -15.11
N TYR A 667 29.12 10.55 -14.93
CA TYR A 667 27.76 10.11 -15.27
C TYR A 667 27.17 10.70 -16.57
N LYS A 668 27.87 11.58 -17.30
CA LYS A 668 27.32 12.19 -18.55
C LYS A 668 28.11 11.95 -19.84
N SER A 669 29.24 11.25 -19.80
CA SER A 669 30.02 10.91 -20.99
C SER A 669 29.75 9.47 -21.47
N CYS A 670 28.53 9.18 -21.93
CA CYS A 670 28.25 7.90 -22.60
C CYS A 670 27.60 8.07 -23.98
N SER A 671 27.70 9.24 -24.63
CA SER A 671 26.99 9.42 -25.92
C SER A 671 27.72 10.11 -27.06
N ARG A 672 28.97 10.58 -26.92
CA ARG A 672 29.72 11.07 -28.08
C ARG A 672 31.19 10.65 -27.99
N GLU A 673 31.58 9.83 -28.98
CA GLU A 673 32.93 9.33 -29.26
C GLU A 673 33.38 8.02 -28.57
N ILE A 674 32.54 6.98 -28.60
CA ILE A 674 33.03 5.59 -28.41
C ILE A 674 33.53 5.07 -29.76
N THR A 675 34.73 5.48 -30.16
CA THR A 675 35.46 4.81 -31.25
C THR A 675 36.22 3.62 -30.67
N SER A 676 35.60 2.43 -30.71
CA SER A 676 36.24 1.10 -30.75
C SER A 676 37.57 0.92 -30.00
N VAL A 677 37.66 1.30 -28.72
CA VAL A 677 38.81 0.98 -27.88
C VAL A 677 38.61 -0.41 -27.27
N ASP A 678 39.70 -1.16 -27.18
CA ASP A 678 39.77 -2.48 -26.56
C ASP A 678 39.30 -2.52 -25.09
N PRO A 679 38.53 -3.54 -24.65
CA PRO A 679 38.21 -3.73 -23.24
C PRO A 679 39.43 -3.70 -22.30
N ASP A 680 40.56 -4.31 -22.67
CA ASP A 680 41.71 -4.36 -21.75
C ASP A 680 42.39 -3.00 -21.58
N VAL A 681 42.42 -2.19 -22.65
CA VAL A 681 42.92 -0.80 -22.62
C VAL A 681 41.98 0.09 -21.82
N GLN A 682 40.67 -0.08 -21.97
CA GLN A 682 39.68 0.64 -21.15
C GLN A 682 39.81 0.31 -19.66
N LEU A 683 40.05 -0.95 -19.32
CA LEU A 683 40.27 -1.36 -17.94
C LEU A 683 41.57 -0.75 -17.38
N CYS A 684 42.65 -0.72 -18.16
CA CYS A 684 43.89 -0.02 -17.77
C CYS A 684 43.63 1.47 -17.48
N GLN A 685 42.90 2.15 -18.37
CA GLN A 685 42.54 3.57 -18.18
C GLN A 685 41.67 3.78 -16.93
N CYS A 686 40.74 2.86 -16.64
CA CYS A 686 39.91 2.92 -15.44
C CYS A 686 40.72 2.71 -14.14
N VAL A 687 41.71 1.81 -14.14
CA VAL A 687 42.62 1.63 -13.00
C VAL A 687 43.45 2.90 -12.80
N GLU A 688 43.96 3.50 -13.88
CA GLU A 688 44.72 4.75 -13.79
C GLU A 688 43.86 5.92 -13.26
N SER A 689 42.64 6.07 -13.78
CA SER A 689 41.74 7.14 -13.33
C SER A 689 41.35 6.98 -11.85
N THR A 690 41.06 5.76 -11.40
CA THR A 690 40.71 5.50 -9.99
C THR A 690 41.88 5.74 -9.04
N ILE A 691 43.11 5.39 -9.42
CA ILE A 691 44.30 5.73 -8.63
C ILE A 691 44.47 7.25 -8.53
N ILE A 692 44.30 7.97 -9.65
CA ILE A 692 44.40 9.44 -9.67
C ILE A 692 43.35 10.07 -8.77
N GLU A 693 42.10 9.60 -8.82
CA GLU A 693 41.02 10.08 -7.94
C GLU A 693 41.33 9.85 -6.45
N ILE A 694 41.85 8.67 -6.10
CA ILE A 694 42.27 8.35 -4.72
C ILE A 694 43.41 9.28 -4.27
N ILE A 695 44.40 9.54 -5.13
CA ILE A 695 45.50 10.47 -4.83
C ILE A 695 44.96 11.89 -4.66
N ASN A 696 44.14 12.37 -5.59
CA ASN A 696 43.57 13.72 -5.52
C ASN A 696 42.75 13.90 -4.24
N MET A 697 41.93 12.93 -3.86
CA MET A 697 41.15 12.96 -2.63
C MET A 697 42.05 12.98 -1.38
N SER A 698 43.09 12.15 -1.34
CA SER A 698 44.01 12.08 -0.18
C SER A 698 44.91 13.31 -0.05
N VAL A 699 45.26 13.96 -1.15
CA VAL A 699 46.10 15.18 -1.18
C VAL A 699 45.30 16.45 -0.89
N SER A 700 44.05 16.53 -1.37
CA SER A 700 43.23 17.74 -1.22
C SER A 700 42.70 17.94 0.20
N GLY A 701 42.58 16.86 0.99
CA GLY A 701 41.80 16.87 2.23
C GLY A 701 40.31 17.07 1.92
N VAL A 702 39.44 16.38 2.66
CA VAL A 702 37.98 16.52 2.51
C VAL A 702 37.53 17.96 2.74
#